data_AF-A0AAD6SAU5-F1
#
_entry.id   AF-A0AAD6SAU5-F1
#
_cell.length_a   1.000
_cell.length_b   1.000
_cell.length_c   1.000
_cell.angle_alpha   90.00
_cell.angle_beta   90.00
_cell.angle_gamma   90.00
#
_symmetry.space_group_name_H-M   'P 1'
#
loop_
_entity.id
_entity.type
_entity.pdbx_description
1 polymer ?
#
loop_
_entity_poly.entity_id
_entity_poly.type
_entity_poly.pdbx_seq_one_letter_code
_entity_poly.pdbx_strand_id
1 'polypeptide(L)'
;MRCPRLGKQAFLRSVSDMHGVAPRPYLQTQFSAAYNLFLRVKEVVRHRVAQLLGRDGPNWRLQNACPACLYKVEGEAALDPPFFLTMDGNNSLKRVERREGYTTADGVKVSGESVEAIDDRAAPRDYYIPAAEVDRFAKGGGEELLKGFLPDPKWAEGTDGCGDGWQNMKEHVTQKARGVYAETGIFGAFCRHSVCLLICDMIRSGELAKYGLAATFHLISVLGKYRLGYDIGCKFEKWVYTHPLTARAALEHGFEAVVGAFHGTGHKRLCQVRKMPIYTTGSGLEAFENMESVFSKSNALAGTTRHASRFHRQRDIVEYFAHADNYDALAGITSLLDSKYRHALQVLARADQLLEAMDGLGLDRADKSVFSTWLDAERAALEKLPTDPPEETLQMEYYRKLVDLGVSQDNADKVLAVRIIASPPMGSPEYDEFNKRTRKEEAEHRRVLDRHERCVTVVEDLERRLDIGAGEHWTPGSEEWVAAATLTQEYQYRKSLDRLQSLIVARLLELSKANMVETGYKMRKHIAKAIQARSKSLKTALTLYNAAAENLGDRPALTWEEILEMGRLEDFDLLRLAREDIRDVPWAQPGARSTLDLYFQLLRAEEERERLNIEIKRWVTWMKEERDFLQYHEHRLKEEGQAARALQVHKYRMQQGRFYGLHQDRLLKLSRLPGFTGSIEPGVGLCRIRRAALEHGDVAPAAEEPVAGVEAALAASAAAENQTGGDDGGAQDVDDPSDDEADTEAGFEAVLNVAEDRDGAEEGS
;
A
#
# COMPACT_ATOMS: atom_id res chain seq x y z
N MET A 1 -5.90 -29.94 -3.39
CA MET A 1 -7.26 -29.84 -2.80
C MET A 1 -7.81 -28.47 -3.15
N ARG A 2 -9.12 -28.34 -3.40
CA ARG A 2 -9.73 -27.04 -3.78
C ARG A 2 -9.89 -26.08 -2.60
N CYS A 3 -10.03 -26.62 -1.38
CA CYS A 3 -10.16 -25.83 -0.16
C CYS A 3 -8.78 -25.63 0.49
N PRO A 4 -8.31 -24.38 0.67
CA PRO A 4 -7.02 -24.08 1.29
C PRO A 4 -6.95 -24.48 2.78
N ARG A 5 -8.11 -24.59 3.45
CA ARG A 5 -8.23 -25.01 4.86
C ARG A 5 -8.07 -26.53 5.05
N LEU A 6 -8.27 -27.33 4.01
CA LEU A 6 -8.18 -28.79 4.08
C LEU A 6 -6.73 -29.25 3.85
N GLY A 7 -5.98 -29.41 4.94
CA GLY A 7 -4.64 -29.98 4.93
C GLY A 7 -4.63 -31.48 4.67
N LYS A 8 -3.49 -32.03 4.20
CA LYS A 8 -3.33 -33.48 3.93
C LYS A 8 -3.68 -34.35 5.14
N GLN A 9 -3.30 -33.89 6.32
CA GLN A 9 -3.56 -34.60 7.57
C GLN A 9 -5.05 -34.58 7.94
N ALA A 10 -5.73 -33.43 7.81
CA ALA A 10 -7.15 -33.32 8.06
C ALA A 10 -7.94 -34.24 7.11
N PHE A 11 -7.62 -34.20 5.81
CA PHE A 11 -8.24 -35.09 4.82
C PHE A 11 -8.09 -36.57 5.18
N LEU A 12 -6.88 -37.01 5.55
CA LEU A 12 -6.64 -38.40 5.91
C LEU A 12 -7.30 -38.82 7.23
N ARG A 13 -7.37 -37.91 8.21
CA ARG A 13 -8.11 -38.16 9.45
C ARG A 13 -9.58 -38.36 9.14
N SER A 14 -10.18 -37.48 8.34
CA SER A 14 -11.57 -37.64 7.89
C SER A 14 -11.80 -38.97 7.15
N VAL A 15 -10.87 -39.40 6.29
CA VAL A 15 -10.95 -40.72 5.65
C VAL A 15 -10.86 -41.86 6.67
N SER A 16 -9.95 -41.74 7.64
CA SER A 16 -9.79 -42.74 8.70
C SER A 16 -11.06 -42.85 9.57
N ASP A 17 -11.63 -41.70 9.94
CA ASP A 17 -12.87 -41.59 10.73
C ASP A 17 -14.06 -42.20 9.97
N MET A 18 -14.20 -41.92 8.67
CA MET A 18 -15.23 -42.53 7.82
C MET A 18 -15.12 -44.06 7.74
N HIS A 19 -13.90 -44.60 7.85
CA HIS A 19 -13.66 -46.04 7.85
C HIS A 19 -13.66 -46.66 9.26
N GLY A 20 -13.91 -45.86 10.30
CA GLY A 20 -13.88 -46.34 11.70
C GLY A 20 -12.51 -46.82 12.15
N VAL A 21 -11.43 -46.35 11.53
CA VAL A 21 -10.05 -46.76 11.85
C VAL A 21 -9.25 -45.61 12.44
N ALA A 22 -8.35 -45.92 13.37
CA ALA A 22 -7.43 -44.93 13.91
C ALA A 22 -6.47 -44.41 12.83
N PRO A 23 -6.18 -43.10 12.79
CA PRO A 23 -5.19 -42.53 11.86
C PRO A 23 -3.81 -43.20 12.03
N ARG A 24 -3.29 -43.79 10.95
CA ARG A 24 -1.98 -44.47 10.96
C ARG A 24 -0.89 -43.58 10.34
N PRO A 25 0.22 -43.28 11.02
CA PRO A 25 1.26 -42.39 10.51
C PRO A 25 1.82 -42.78 9.13
N TYR A 26 1.98 -44.07 8.85
CA TYR A 26 2.50 -44.52 7.55
C TYR A 26 1.55 -44.18 6.38
N LEU A 27 0.23 -44.15 6.60
CA LEU A 27 -0.74 -43.75 5.57
C LEU A 27 -0.58 -42.27 5.21
N GLN A 28 -0.23 -41.43 6.19
CA GLN A 28 0.09 -40.02 5.94
C GLN A 28 1.33 -39.84 5.08
N THR A 29 2.37 -40.64 5.33
CA THR A 29 3.58 -40.63 4.50
C THR A 29 3.27 -41.10 3.08
N GLN A 30 2.57 -42.24 2.92
CA GLN A 30 2.20 -42.80 1.63
C GLN A 30 1.33 -41.85 0.80
N PHE A 31 0.29 -41.28 1.42
CA PHE A 31 -0.57 -40.30 0.76
C PHE A 31 0.20 -39.03 0.39
N SER A 32 1.08 -38.54 1.27
CA SER A 32 1.88 -37.35 0.98
C SER A 32 2.81 -37.57 -0.21
N ALA A 33 3.42 -38.76 -0.31
CA ALA A 33 4.24 -39.16 -1.46
C ALA A 33 3.40 -39.27 -2.74
N ALA A 34 2.27 -39.98 -2.68
CA ALA A 34 1.35 -40.13 -3.81
C ALA A 34 0.81 -38.78 -4.31
N TYR A 35 0.41 -37.90 -3.39
CA TYR A 35 -0.07 -36.55 -3.70
C TYR A 35 1.03 -35.67 -4.33
N ASN A 36 2.27 -35.78 -3.83
CA ASN A 36 3.41 -35.07 -4.42
C ASN A 36 3.69 -35.55 -5.85
N LEU A 37 3.66 -36.86 -6.09
CA LEU A 37 3.81 -37.43 -7.42
C LEU A 37 2.67 -36.99 -8.36
N PHE A 38 1.43 -37.03 -7.87
CA PHE A 38 0.25 -36.55 -8.60
C PHE A 38 0.41 -35.09 -9.06
N LEU A 39 0.83 -34.19 -8.15
CA LEU A 39 1.06 -32.79 -8.51
C LEU A 39 2.20 -32.63 -9.51
N ARG A 40 3.28 -33.42 -9.40
CA ARG A 40 4.36 -33.41 -10.38
C ARG A 40 3.90 -33.85 -11.76
N VAL A 41 3.11 -34.94 -11.84
CA VAL A 41 2.54 -35.41 -13.12
C VAL A 41 1.63 -34.34 -13.71
N LYS A 42 0.77 -33.73 -12.89
CA LYS A 42 -0.13 -32.64 -13.31
C LYS A 42 0.66 -31.46 -13.90
N GLU A 43 1.77 -31.10 -13.29
CA GLU A 43 2.63 -30.02 -13.78
C GLU A 43 3.31 -30.36 -15.10
N VAL A 44 3.82 -31.58 -15.25
CA VAL A 44 4.38 -32.06 -16.53
C VAL A 44 3.32 -32.06 -17.64
N VAL A 45 2.10 -32.50 -17.34
CA VAL A 45 0.98 -32.49 -18.30
C VAL A 45 0.64 -31.05 -18.70
N ARG A 46 0.52 -30.13 -17.74
CA ARG A 46 0.25 -28.71 -18.02
C ARG A 46 1.33 -28.08 -18.89
N HIS A 47 2.60 -28.32 -18.58
CA HIS A 47 3.71 -27.81 -19.39
C HIS A 47 3.64 -28.34 -20.82
N ARG A 48 3.39 -29.64 -21.02
CA ARG A 48 3.20 -30.23 -22.36
C ARG A 48 2.00 -29.64 -23.09
N VAL A 49 0.88 -29.38 -22.40
CA VAL A 49 -0.28 -28.71 -23.00
C VAL A 49 0.09 -27.27 -23.37
N ALA A 50 0.82 -26.55 -22.53
CA ALA A 50 1.28 -25.20 -22.85
C ALA A 50 2.17 -25.20 -24.11
N GLN A 51 3.12 -26.12 -24.21
CA GLN A 51 3.97 -26.31 -25.40
C GLN A 51 3.13 -26.59 -26.66
N LEU A 52 2.16 -27.50 -26.57
CA LEU A 52 1.26 -27.84 -27.70
C LEU A 52 0.43 -26.64 -28.18
N LEU A 53 0.14 -25.70 -27.28
CA LEU A 53 -0.63 -24.49 -27.56
C LEU A 53 0.26 -23.26 -27.83
N GLY A 54 1.59 -23.41 -27.86
CA GLY A 54 2.53 -22.30 -28.05
C GLY A 54 2.57 -21.30 -26.88
N ARG A 55 2.41 -21.77 -25.65
CA ARG A 55 2.24 -20.99 -24.41
C ARG A 55 3.37 -21.19 -23.39
N ASP A 56 4.51 -21.72 -23.83
CA ASP A 56 5.68 -22.05 -23.02
C ASP A 56 6.81 -21.02 -23.15
N GLY A 57 6.59 -19.94 -23.89
CA GLY A 57 7.54 -18.83 -24.01
C GLY A 57 7.81 -18.11 -22.67
N PRO A 58 8.95 -17.40 -22.56
CA PRO A 58 9.31 -16.67 -21.35
C PRO A 58 8.25 -15.62 -21.02
N ASN A 59 7.85 -15.54 -19.75
CA ASN A 59 6.84 -14.61 -19.24
C ASN A 59 5.46 -14.73 -19.92
N TRP A 60 5.17 -15.82 -20.65
CA TRP A 60 3.92 -15.97 -21.38
C TRP A 60 2.71 -15.81 -20.45
N ARG A 61 2.75 -16.39 -19.25
CA ARG A 61 1.65 -16.26 -18.28
C ARG A 61 1.49 -14.81 -17.88
N LEU A 62 2.57 -14.11 -17.50
CA LEU A 62 2.49 -12.72 -17.07
C LEU A 62 1.90 -11.81 -18.15
N GLN A 63 2.27 -12.03 -19.42
CA GLN A 63 1.74 -11.29 -20.57
C GLN A 63 0.29 -11.66 -20.95
N ASN A 64 -0.24 -12.77 -20.43
CA ASN A 64 -1.57 -13.29 -20.78
C ASN A 64 -2.43 -13.61 -19.54
N ALA A 65 -2.06 -13.09 -18.36
CA ALA A 65 -2.64 -13.50 -17.09
C ALA A 65 -4.12 -13.10 -16.98
N CYS A 66 -4.43 -11.86 -17.36
CA CYS A 66 -5.78 -11.30 -17.29
C CYS A 66 -6.23 -10.83 -18.68
N PRO A 67 -7.21 -11.51 -19.31
CA PRO A 67 -7.65 -11.14 -20.64
C PRO A 67 -8.29 -9.74 -20.73
N ALA A 68 -9.06 -9.32 -19.72
CA ALA A 68 -9.63 -7.98 -19.70
C ALA A 68 -8.54 -6.88 -19.70
N CYS A 69 -7.42 -7.13 -19.03
CA CYS A 69 -6.30 -6.19 -19.00
C CYS A 69 -5.41 -6.24 -20.25
N LEU A 70 -5.03 -7.45 -20.69
CA LEU A 70 -3.87 -7.65 -21.57
C LEU A 70 -4.25 -8.09 -22.98
N TYR A 71 -5.48 -8.56 -23.21
CA TYR A 71 -5.89 -9.08 -24.51
C TYR A 71 -6.28 -7.97 -25.48
N LYS A 72 -5.29 -7.39 -26.18
CA LYS A 72 -5.51 -6.27 -27.11
C LYS A 72 -6.37 -6.67 -28.32
N VAL A 73 -7.34 -5.81 -28.64
CA VAL A 73 -8.24 -5.94 -29.79
C VAL A 73 -7.90 -4.88 -30.85
N GLU A 74 -8.01 -5.25 -32.12
CA GLU A 74 -7.75 -4.36 -33.25
C GLU A 74 -8.72 -3.17 -33.25
N GLY A 75 -8.18 -1.95 -33.42
CA GLY A 75 -8.97 -0.71 -33.38
C GLY A 75 -9.41 -0.24 -31.99
N GLU A 76 -8.97 -0.88 -30.90
CA GLU A 76 -9.26 -0.37 -29.55
C GLU A 76 -8.54 0.96 -29.28
N ALA A 77 -9.19 1.86 -28.54
CA ALA A 77 -8.56 3.10 -28.11
C ALA A 77 -7.39 2.84 -27.16
N ALA A 78 -6.35 3.68 -27.23
CA ALA A 78 -5.23 3.60 -26.32
C ALA A 78 -5.66 4.04 -24.92
N LEU A 79 -5.39 3.21 -23.91
CA LEU A 79 -5.58 3.55 -22.50
C LEU A 79 -4.29 4.13 -21.94
N ASP A 80 -4.38 5.24 -21.22
CA ASP A 80 -3.26 5.81 -20.46
C ASP A 80 -3.63 6.00 -18.98
N PRO A 81 -3.04 5.24 -18.04
CA PRO A 81 -2.13 4.12 -18.26
C PRO A 81 -2.87 2.87 -18.77
N PRO A 82 -2.19 1.98 -19.52
CA PRO A 82 -2.84 0.85 -20.15
C PRO A 82 -3.21 -0.26 -19.18
N PHE A 83 -2.63 -0.25 -17.97
CA PHE A 83 -2.74 -1.31 -16.98
C PHE A 83 -2.71 -0.77 -15.55
N PHE A 84 -3.51 -1.36 -14.67
CA PHE A 84 -3.56 -1.07 -13.24
C PHE A 84 -3.18 -2.30 -12.43
N LEU A 85 -2.36 -2.09 -11.42
CA LEU A 85 -1.98 -3.13 -10.48
C LEU A 85 -1.84 -2.60 -9.06
N THR A 86 -1.93 -3.50 -8.11
CA THR A 86 -1.67 -3.26 -6.69
C THR A 86 -0.58 -4.21 -6.22
N MET A 87 0.18 -3.81 -5.21
CA MET A 87 1.13 -4.70 -4.53
C MET A 87 1.19 -4.41 -3.04
N ASP A 88 1.43 -5.44 -2.26
CA ASP A 88 1.55 -5.34 -0.81
C ASP A 88 2.14 -6.62 -0.19
N GLY A 89 2.53 -6.55 1.09
CA GLY A 89 2.97 -7.68 1.89
C GLY A 89 1.85 -8.37 2.67
N ASN A 90 1.98 -9.69 2.82
CA ASN A 90 1.12 -10.50 3.67
C ASN A 90 1.95 -11.32 4.64
N ASN A 91 1.82 -10.98 5.92
CA ASN A 91 2.54 -11.63 7.01
C ASN A 91 1.88 -12.92 7.53
N SER A 92 0.76 -13.37 6.96
CA SER A 92 0.04 -14.56 7.47
C SER A 92 0.69 -15.87 7.04
N LEU A 93 1.25 -15.93 5.83
CA LEU A 93 1.82 -17.13 5.23
C LEU A 93 3.23 -17.44 5.75
N LYS A 94 3.45 -17.36 7.06
CA LYS A 94 4.76 -17.63 7.68
C LYS A 94 5.17 -19.09 7.54
N ARG A 95 6.47 -19.36 7.46
CA ARG A 95 7.05 -20.70 7.53
C ARG A 95 8.07 -20.78 8.65
N VAL A 96 7.89 -21.76 9.52
CA VAL A 96 8.84 -22.07 10.59
C VAL A 96 10.03 -22.81 9.99
N GLU A 97 11.23 -22.33 10.29
CA GLU A 97 12.46 -23.05 9.98
C GLU A 97 12.70 -24.12 11.04
N ARG A 98 12.89 -25.38 10.63
CA ARG A 98 13.29 -26.41 11.59
C ARG A 98 14.76 -26.25 11.90
N ARG A 99 15.05 -25.98 13.17
CA ARG A 99 16.41 -25.86 13.69
C ARG A 99 16.66 -26.84 14.81
N GLU A 100 17.90 -27.24 14.97
CA GLU A 100 18.35 -27.90 16.20
C GLU A 100 18.09 -26.99 17.40
N GLY A 101 17.84 -27.60 18.55
CA GLY A 101 17.58 -26.84 19.77
C GLY A 101 18.07 -27.61 20.99
N TYR A 102 18.70 -26.89 21.91
CA TYR A 102 19.02 -27.41 23.23
C TYR A 102 18.59 -26.41 24.30
N THR A 103 18.22 -26.92 25.47
CA THR A 103 17.92 -26.11 26.63
C THR A 103 19.18 -26.04 27.49
N THR A 104 19.68 -24.83 27.73
CA THR A 104 20.79 -24.60 28.67
C THR A 104 20.37 -24.99 30.09
N ALA A 105 21.34 -25.16 30.99
CA ALA A 105 21.09 -25.50 32.40
C ALA A 105 20.17 -24.48 33.10
N ASP A 106 20.16 -23.22 32.64
CA ASP A 106 19.33 -22.13 33.16
C ASP A 106 17.92 -22.07 32.53
N GLY A 107 17.53 -23.09 31.75
CA GLY A 107 16.21 -23.16 31.11
C GLY A 107 16.08 -22.34 29.82
N VAL A 108 17.15 -21.70 29.33
CA VAL A 108 17.12 -20.92 28.08
C VAL A 108 17.20 -21.86 26.89
N LYS A 109 16.17 -21.83 26.03
CA LYS A 109 16.15 -22.52 24.73
C LYS A 109 17.06 -21.81 23.74
N VAL A 110 18.12 -22.47 23.30
CA VAL A 110 19.03 -21.98 22.27
C VAL A 110 18.71 -22.69 20.95
N SER A 111 18.58 -21.92 19.87
CA SER A 111 18.36 -22.44 18.53
C SER A 111 19.70 -22.61 17.81
N GLY A 112 20.00 -23.84 17.40
CA GLY A 112 21.18 -24.23 16.62
C GLY A 112 20.97 -24.10 15.11
N GLU A 113 21.74 -24.88 14.35
CA GLU A 113 21.71 -24.85 12.88
C GLU A 113 20.39 -25.35 12.30
N SER A 114 20.12 -24.99 11.04
CA SER A 114 18.96 -25.50 10.31
C SER A 114 19.15 -26.99 10.04
N VAL A 115 18.11 -27.77 10.35
CA VAL A 115 18.04 -29.21 10.06
C VAL A 115 17.15 -29.52 8.87
N GLU A 116 16.77 -28.49 8.11
CA GLU A 116 16.00 -28.68 6.88
C GLU A 116 16.88 -29.31 5.80
N ALA A 117 16.34 -30.31 5.11
CA ALA A 117 17.00 -30.86 3.93
C ALA A 117 17.16 -29.77 2.87
N ILE A 118 18.33 -29.69 2.26
CA ILE A 118 18.59 -28.80 1.11
C ILE A 118 17.63 -29.21 -0.02
N ASP A 119 16.89 -28.24 -0.53
CA ASP A 119 15.87 -28.41 -1.58
C ASP A 119 16.09 -27.34 -2.65
N ASP A 120 16.66 -27.78 -3.78
CA ASP A 120 17.03 -26.93 -4.93
C ASP A 120 15.88 -26.71 -5.92
N ARG A 121 14.73 -27.35 -5.68
CA ARG A 121 13.56 -27.22 -6.55
C ARG A 121 12.98 -25.81 -6.46
N ALA A 122 12.78 -25.20 -7.62
CA ALA A 122 12.06 -23.94 -7.75
C ALA A 122 10.54 -24.12 -7.56
N ALA A 123 9.86 -23.03 -7.19
CA ALA A 123 8.41 -22.97 -7.25
C ALA A 123 7.92 -23.37 -8.65
N PRO A 124 6.85 -24.17 -8.77
CA PRO A 124 6.27 -24.45 -10.08
C PRO A 124 5.68 -23.17 -10.65
N ARG A 125 5.71 -23.06 -11.98
CA ARG A 125 5.18 -21.92 -12.74
C ARG A 125 5.88 -20.59 -12.44
N ASP A 126 5.69 -19.62 -13.33
CA ASP A 126 6.29 -18.29 -13.31
C ASP A 126 5.52 -17.29 -12.41
N TYR A 127 5.10 -17.73 -11.22
CA TYR A 127 4.48 -16.84 -10.21
C TYR A 127 5.52 -16.22 -9.28
N TYR A 128 6.60 -16.93 -8.97
CA TYR A 128 7.57 -16.49 -7.98
C TYR A 128 8.77 -15.79 -8.61
N ILE A 129 9.18 -14.68 -8.01
CA ILE A 129 10.51 -14.10 -8.22
C ILE A 129 11.49 -14.84 -7.29
N PRO A 130 12.60 -15.40 -7.82
CA PRO A 130 13.60 -16.07 -7.01
C PRO A 130 14.21 -15.15 -5.93
N ALA A 131 14.48 -15.68 -4.75
CA ALA A 131 15.07 -14.92 -3.64
C ALA A 131 16.38 -14.22 -4.02
N ALA A 132 17.26 -14.93 -4.74
CA ALA A 132 18.53 -14.38 -5.23
C ALA A 132 18.34 -13.18 -6.16
N GLU A 133 17.23 -13.12 -6.90
CA GLU A 133 16.91 -11.99 -7.78
C GLU A 133 16.36 -10.81 -6.99
N VAL A 134 15.50 -11.07 -5.99
CA VAL A 134 15.01 -10.04 -5.06
C VAL A 134 16.15 -9.42 -4.25
N ASP A 135 17.14 -10.22 -3.85
CA ASP A 135 18.25 -9.76 -3.02
C ASP A 135 19.19 -8.78 -3.74
N ARG A 136 19.16 -8.70 -5.07
CA ARG A 136 19.84 -7.66 -5.86
C ARG A 136 19.32 -6.25 -5.57
N PHE A 137 18.10 -6.14 -5.04
CA PHE A 137 17.45 -4.88 -4.66
C PHE A 137 17.58 -4.59 -3.16
N ALA A 138 18.25 -5.46 -2.39
CA ALA A 138 18.56 -5.20 -1.00
C ALA A 138 19.64 -4.10 -0.88
N LYS A 139 19.69 -3.42 0.27
CA LYS A 139 20.81 -2.52 0.60
C LYS A 139 22.12 -3.33 0.52
N GLY A 140 23.05 -2.90 -0.33
CA GLY A 140 24.32 -3.62 -0.60
C GLY A 140 24.30 -4.54 -1.84
N GLY A 141 23.12 -4.96 -2.32
CA GLY A 141 22.96 -5.94 -3.42
C GLY A 141 23.32 -5.45 -4.83
N GLY A 142 23.77 -4.20 -4.94
CA GLY A 142 24.14 -3.53 -6.19
C GLY A 142 25.20 -2.45 -6.00
N GLU A 143 26.08 -2.58 -4.98
CA GLU A 143 27.16 -1.61 -4.68
C GLU A 143 28.05 -1.29 -5.88
N GLU A 144 28.24 -2.23 -6.78
CA GLU A 144 29.01 -2.01 -8.02
C GLU A 144 28.24 -1.17 -9.04
N LEU A 145 26.91 -1.33 -9.13
CA LEU A 145 26.02 -0.51 -9.97
C LEU A 145 25.75 0.87 -9.39
N LEU A 146 25.95 1.03 -8.07
CA LEU A 146 25.88 2.31 -7.38
C LEU A 146 27.09 3.20 -7.69
N LYS A 147 28.23 2.64 -8.12
CA LYS A 147 29.42 3.43 -8.51
C LYS A 147 29.13 4.22 -9.78
N GLY A 148 28.90 5.52 -9.63
CA GLY A 148 28.69 6.45 -10.75
C GLY A 148 27.23 6.58 -11.21
N PHE A 149 26.28 5.89 -10.55
CA PHE A 149 24.86 6.15 -10.79
C PHE A 149 24.46 7.45 -10.10
N LEU A 150 24.08 8.45 -10.90
CA LEU A 150 23.47 9.68 -10.41
C LEU A 150 21.97 9.59 -10.70
N PRO A 151 21.10 9.54 -9.67
CA PRO A 151 19.67 9.61 -9.88
C PRO A 151 19.31 10.95 -10.53
N ASP A 152 18.22 10.96 -11.30
CA ASP A 152 17.68 12.19 -11.86
C ASP A 152 17.44 13.21 -10.72
N PRO A 153 18.02 14.44 -10.80
CA PRO A 153 17.89 15.46 -9.77
C PRO A 153 16.45 15.74 -9.35
N LYS A 154 15.50 15.63 -10.30
CA LYS A 154 14.05 15.77 -10.05
C LYS A 154 13.55 14.84 -8.93
N TRP A 155 14.15 13.67 -8.81
CA TRP A 155 13.79 12.64 -7.84
C TRP A 155 14.82 12.50 -6.72
N ALA A 156 15.96 13.19 -6.78
CA ALA A 156 17.00 13.18 -5.75
C ALA A 156 16.66 14.15 -4.62
N GLU A 157 16.26 15.37 -4.96
CA GLU A 157 15.96 16.45 -4.03
C GLU A 157 14.45 16.57 -3.79
N GLY A 158 14.04 16.83 -2.55
CA GLY A 158 12.63 17.08 -2.20
C GLY A 158 12.07 16.23 -1.06
N THR A 159 11.36 16.91 -0.14
CA THR A 159 10.54 16.36 0.95
C THR A 159 9.07 16.27 0.52
N ASP A 160 8.80 15.57 -0.58
CA ASP A 160 7.52 15.59 -1.30
C ASP A 160 6.39 14.74 -0.68
N GLY A 161 6.49 14.34 0.59
CA GLY A 161 5.50 13.42 1.15
C GLY A 161 5.65 13.13 2.63
N CYS A 162 4.82 12.23 3.14
CA CYS A 162 4.63 11.80 4.54
C CYS A 162 5.90 11.24 5.26
N GLY A 163 7.10 11.62 4.83
CA GLY A 163 8.38 10.93 4.99
C GLY A 163 8.94 10.75 6.40
N ASP A 164 8.45 11.48 7.41
CA ASP A 164 9.02 11.39 8.77
C ASP A 164 8.09 10.72 9.80
N GLY A 165 6.83 10.46 9.45
CA GLY A 165 5.80 10.01 10.41
C GLY A 165 5.41 8.53 10.34
N TRP A 166 5.62 7.87 9.20
CA TRP A 166 5.34 6.45 9.05
C TRP A 166 6.63 5.65 9.20
N GLN A 167 6.96 5.32 10.45
CA GLN A 167 7.76 4.15 10.73
C GLN A 167 6.92 2.93 10.36
N ASN A 168 7.46 2.06 9.48
CA ASN A 168 6.94 0.71 9.29
C ASN A 168 6.63 0.12 10.67
N MET A 169 5.43 -0.43 10.85
CA MET A 169 4.97 -0.99 12.12
C MET A 169 6.09 -1.78 12.83
N LYS A 170 6.53 -1.22 13.97
CA LYS A 170 7.36 -1.82 15.03
C LYS A 170 8.42 -2.82 14.55
N GLU A 171 9.47 -2.31 13.91
CA GLU A 171 10.72 -3.06 13.64
C GLU A 171 11.30 -3.68 14.94
N HIS A 172 11.15 -2.99 16.07
CA HIS A 172 11.66 -3.42 17.38
C HIS A 172 10.83 -4.50 18.11
N VAL A 173 9.50 -4.57 17.89
CA VAL A 173 8.65 -5.63 18.47
C VAL A 173 8.69 -6.89 17.61
N THR A 174 8.96 -6.75 16.31
CA THR A 174 9.04 -7.87 15.38
C THR A 174 10.39 -8.60 15.37
N GLN A 175 11.51 -8.00 15.79
CA GLN A 175 12.81 -8.70 15.78
C GLN A 175 12.85 -9.97 16.66
N LYS A 176 12.31 -9.92 17.90
CA LYS A 176 12.29 -11.10 18.79
C LYS A 176 11.31 -12.20 18.31
N ALA A 177 10.21 -11.83 17.67
CA ALA A 177 9.21 -12.78 17.13
C ALA A 177 9.58 -13.36 15.75
N ARG A 178 10.54 -12.77 15.04
CA ARG A 178 10.99 -13.18 13.69
C ARG A 178 12.03 -14.31 13.69
N GLY A 179 12.72 -14.56 14.80
CA GLY A 179 13.81 -15.57 14.85
C GLY A 179 13.38 -17.01 14.56
N VAL A 180 12.09 -17.33 14.69
CA VAL A 180 11.53 -18.68 14.45
C VAL A 180 11.13 -18.90 12.98
N TYR A 181 10.90 -17.84 12.22
CA TYR A 181 10.37 -17.92 10.86
C TYR A 181 11.45 -17.66 9.82
N ALA A 182 11.71 -18.62 8.93
CA ALA A 182 12.56 -18.38 7.76
C ALA A 182 11.86 -17.44 6.78
N GLU A 183 10.60 -17.72 6.45
CA GLU A 183 9.74 -16.87 5.65
C GLU A 183 8.69 -16.25 6.58
N THR A 184 8.66 -14.94 6.64
CA THR A 184 7.74 -14.15 7.47
C THR A 184 6.42 -13.86 6.76
N GLY A 185 6.30 -14.23 5.49
CA GLY A 185 5.13 -13.97 4.66
C GLY A 185 5.43 -14.06 3.17
N ILE A 186 4.55 -13.48 2.36
CA ILE A 186 4.76 -13.23 0.94
C ILE A 186 4.57 -11.75 0.62
N PHE A 187 5.19 -11.27 -0.44
CA PHE A 187 4.86 -10.00 -1.07
C PHE A 187 4.22 -10.30 -2.43
N GLY A 188 3.05 -9.75 -2.71
CA GLY A 188 2.27 -10.09 -3.91
C GLY A 188 1.95 -8.87 -4.77
N ALA A 189 1.80 -9.09 -6.07
CA ALA A 189 1.31 -8.09 -7.02
C ALA A 189 0.14 -8.65 -7.83
N PHE A 190 -0.94 -7.88 -7.96
CA PHE A 190 -2.20 -8.30 -8.57
C PHE A 190 -2.72 -7.23 -9.53
N CYS A 191 -3.42 -7.62 -10.60
CA CYS A 191 -4.12 -6.65 -11.42
C CYS A 191 -5.40 -6.16 -10.71
N ARG A 192 -6.05 -5.12 -11.26
CA ARG A 192 -7.34 -4.61 -10.76
C ARG A 192 -8.48 -5.64 -10.73
N HIS A 193 -8.40 -6.72 -11.51
CA HIS A 193 -9.36 -7.84 -11.50
C HIS A 193 -8.95 -8.96 -10.54
N SER A 194 -7.98 -8.69 -9.65
CA SER A 194 -7.50 -9.61 -8.61
C SER A 194 -6.86 -10.90 -9.15
N VAL A 195 -6.31 -10.87 -10.37
CA VAL A 195 -5.48 -11.94 -10.92
C VAL A 195 -4.04 -11.76 -10.43
N CYS A 196 -3.44 -12.85 -9.93
CA CYS A 196 -2.08 -12.86 -9.41
C CYS A 196 -1.04 -12.68 -10.52
N LEU A 197 -0.20 -11.64 -10.40
CA LEU A 197 0.86 -11.35 -11.36
C LEU A 197 2.21 -11.87 -10.87
N LEU A 198 2.63 -11.54 -9.64
CA LEU A 198 3.92 -12.00 -9.10
C LEU A 198 3.84 -12.18 -7.59
N ILE A 199 4.71 -13.04 -7.06
CA ILE A 199 4.87 -13.33 -5.64
C ILE A 199 6.37 -13.35 -5.32
N CYS A 200 6.75 -12.80 -4.17
CA CYS A 200 8.08 -12.95 -3.57
C CYS A 200 7.94 -13.49 -2.14
N ASP A 201 8.88 -14.32 -1.69
CA ASP A 201 8.95 -14.68 -0.28
C ASP A 201 9.58 -13.55 0.53
N MET A 202 8.94 -13.17 1.64
CA MET A 202 9.57 -12.30 2.62
C MET A 202 10.45 -13.15 3.54
N ILE A 203 11.77 -13.07 3.37
CA ILE A 203 12.74 -13.94 4.05
C ILE A 203 13.38 -13.20 5.20
N ARG A 204 13.16 -13.71 6.43
CA ARG A 204 13.73 -13.23 7.70
C ARG A 204 13.61 -11.71 7.91
N SER A 205 12.64 -11.06 7.27
CA SER A 205 12.42 -9.61 7.31
C SER A 205 10.93 -9.28 7.41
N GLY A 206 10.57 -8.03 7.67
CA GLY A 206 9.23 -7.56 7.33
C GLY A 206 9.13 -7.22 5.84
N GLU A 207 8.17 -6.38 5.50
CA GLU A 207 8.05 -5.72 4.20
C GLU A 207 9.20 -4.71 4.01
N LEU A 208 10.29 -5.16 3.39
CA LEU A 208 11.39 -4.31 2.97
C LEU A 208 11.14 -3.80 1.54
N ALA A 209 11.66 -2.61 1.22
CA ALA A 209 11.52 -1.99 -0.10
C ALA A 209 12.00 -2.90 -1.26
N LYS A 210 12.96 -3.80 -1.01
CA LYS A 210 13.51 -4.72 -2.02
C LYS A 210 12.45 -5.57 -2.72
N TYR A 211 11.38 -5.96 -2.01
CA TYR A 211 10.32 -6.80 -2.58
C TYR A 211 9.50 -6.03 -3.61
N GLY A 212 9.05 -4.82 -3.24
CA GLY A 212 8.34 -3.94 -4.16
C GLY A 212 9.20 -3.53 -5.37
N LEU A 213 10.48 -3.22 -5.14
CA LEU A 213 11.42 -2.85 -6.20
C LEU A 213 11.65 -4.00 -7.20
N ALA A 214 11.86 -5.22 -6.70
CA ALA A 214 12.00 -6.40 -7.55
C ALA A 214 10.73 -6.65 -8.37
N ALA A 215 9.56 -6.68 -7.71
CA ALA A 215 8.27 -6.85 -8.40
C ALA A 215 8.06 -5.77 -9.48
N THR A 216 8.36 -4.51 -9.15
CA THR A 216 8.26 -3.39 -10.09
C THR A 216 9.18 -3.56 -11.29
N PHE A 217 10.45 -3.92 -11.07
CA PHE A 217 11.41 -4.16 -12.15
C PHE A 217 10.93 -5.25 -13.12
N HIS A 218 10.45 -6.38 -12.58
CA HIS A 218 9.93 -7.47 -13.39
C HIS A 218 8.67 -7.08 -14.17
N LEU A 219 7.72 -6.42 -13.51
CA LEU A 219 6.45 -6.03 -14.14
C LEU A 219 6.69 -5.01 -15.24
N ILE A 220 7.49 -3.98 -15.00
CA ILE A 220 7.71 -2.90 -15.98
C ILE A 220 8.50 -3.39 -17.19
N SER A 221 9.44 -4.31 -16.98
CA SER A 221 10.24 -4.91 -18.06
C SER A 221 9.41 -5.82 -18.98
N VAL A 222 8.29 -6.35 -18.50
CA VAL A 222 7.43 -7.30 -19.27
C VAL A 222 6.17 -6.63 -19.79
N LEU A 223 5.53 -5.77 -18.99
CA LEU A 223 4.23 -5.16 -19.28
C LEU A 223 4.35 -3.72 -19.80
N GLY A 224 5.51 -3.07 -19.66
CA GLY A 224 5.70 -1.67 -19.99
C GLY A 224 5.00 -0.75 -18.98
N LYS A 225 4.34 0.31 -19.48
CA LYS A 225 3.68 1.33 -18.64
C LYS A 225 2.50 0.75 -17.85
N TYR A 226 2.41 1.08 -16.58
CA TYR A 226 1.25 0.80 -15.72
C TYR A 226 1.17 1.82 -14.58
N ARG A 227 0.02 1.87 -13.90
CA ARG A 227 -0.13 2.59 -12.64
C ARG A 227 -0.21 1.61 -11.46
N LEU A 228 0.63 1.88 -10.47
CA LEU A 228 0.72 1.09 -9.25
C LEU A 228 -0.09 1.73 -8.12
N GLY A 229 -1.01 0.98 -7.53
CA GLY A 229 -1.54 1.25 -6.20
C GLY A 229 -0.69 0.62 -5.11
N TYR A 230 -0.18 1.44 -4.20
CA TYR A 230 0.55 0.96 -3.03
C TYR A 230 0.38 1.95 -1.88
N ASP A 231 0.21 1.48 -0.64
CA ASP A 231 0.04 2.32 0.56
C ASP A 231 1.13 3.38 0.68
N ILE A 232 2.37 2.97 0.41
CA ILE A 232 3.53 3.86 0.43
C ILE A 232 3.89 4.40 -0.96
N GLY A 233 2.96 4.35 -1.93
CA GLY A 233 3.15 4.70 -3.34
C GLY A 233 3.83 6.06 -3.52
N CYS A 234 3.45 7.06 -2.72
CA CYS A 234 4.05 8.40 -2.74
C CYS A 234 5.56 8.39 -2.48
N LYS A 235 6.04 7.52 -1.59
CA LYS A 235 7.48 7.37 -1.25
C LYS A 235 8.15 6.36 -2.16
N PHE A 236 7.44 5.28 -2.48
CA PHE A 236 7.92 4.18 -3.28
C PHE A 236 8.26 4.60 -4.70
N GLU A 237 7.50 5.51 -5.30
CA GLU A 237 7.82 6.06 -6.62
C GLU A 237 9.18 6.74 -6.66
N LYS A 238 9.51 7.55 -5.65
CA LYS A 238 10.86 8.14 -5.51
C LYS A 238 11.93 7.04 -5.47
N TRP A 239 11.69 5.96 -4.71
CA TRP A 239 12.62 4.83 -4.66
C TRP A 239 12.80 4.13 -6.01
N VAL A 240 11.73 3.98 -6.79
CA VAL A 240 11.79 3.39 -8.13
C VAL A 240 12.63 4.24 -9.07
N TYR A 241 12.51 5.56 -9.04
CA TYR A 241 13.30 6.48 -9.87
C TYR A 241 14.75 6.70 -9.38
N THR A 242 15.03 6.41 -8.11
CA THR A 242 16.36 6.61 -7.51
C THR A 242 17.16 5.32 -7.33
N HIS A 243 16.57 4.15 -7.59
CA HIS A 243 17.27 2.88 -7.47
C HIS A 243 17.92 2.48 -8.81
N PRO A 244 19.23 2.15 -8.85
CA PRO A 244 19.98 1.93 -10.10
C PRO A 244 19.37 0.90 -11.05
N LEU A 245 18.78 -0.17 -10.51
CA LEU A 245 18.16 -1.23 -11.31
C LEU A 245 16.81 -0.85 -11.93
N THR A 246 16.04 0.03 -11.29
CA THR A 246 14.68 0.36 -11.73
C THR A 246 14.60 1.67 -12.48
N ALA A 247 15.49 2.63 -12.16
CA ALA A 247 15.41 4.01 -12.66
C ALA A 247 15.32 4.10 -14.19
N ARG A 248 16.14 3.33 -14.91
CA ARG A 248 16.11 3.32 -16.38
C ARG A 248 14.75 2.89 -16.94
N ALA A 249 14.24 1.75 -16.48
CA ALA A 249 12.97 1.23 -16.96
C ALA A 249 11.79 2.12 -16.53
N ALA A 250 11.89 2.73 -15.34
CA ALA A 250 10.92 3.69 -14.83
C ALA A 250 10.83 4.95 -15.71
N LEU A 251 11.98 5.48 -16.14
CA LEU A 251 12.05 6.61 -17.07
C LEU A 251 11.54 6.24 -18.47
N GLU A 252 11.96 5.09 -18.98
CA GLU A 252 11.58 4.60 -20.32
C GLU A 252 10.07 4.40 -20.47
N HIS A 253 9.42 3.88 -19.42
CA HIS A 253 7.99 3.56 -19.46
C HIS A 253 7.09 4.56 -18.72
N GLY A 254 7.66 5.58 -18.07
CA GLY A 254 6.90 6.56 -17.28
C GLY A 254 6.16 5.90 -16.11
N PHE A 255 6.90 5.30 -15.18
CA PHE A 255 6.34 4.67 -13.98
C PHE A 255 5.58 5.68 -13.12
N GLU A 256 4.43 5.29 -12.62
CA GLU A 256 3.60 6.13 -11.76
C GLU A 256 2.98 5.30 -10.63
N ALA A 257 3.05 5.81 -9.41
CA ALA A 257 2.37 5.23 -8.26
C ALA A 257 1.33 6.17 -7.68
N VAL A 258 0.23 5.58 -7.20
CA VAL A 258 -0.83 6.21 -6.44
C VAL A 258 -0.95 5.54 -5.08
N VAL A 259 -1.51 6.26 -4.12
CA VAL A 259 -1.91 5.70 -2.83
C VAL A 259 -3.38 5.33 -2.93
N GLY A 260 -3.75 4.11 -2.56
CA GLY A 260 -5.13 3.62 -2.67
C GLY A 260 -6.14 4.58 -2.02
N ALA A 261 -7.37 4.60 -2.51
CA ALA A 261 -8.38 5.58 -2.10
C ALA A 261 -8.69 5.54 -0.59
N PHE A 262 -8.57 4.37 0.03
CA PHE A 262 -8.78 4.17 1.46
C PHE A 262 -7.55 4.59 2.25
N HIS A 263 -6.38 4.05 1.90
CA HIS A 263 -5.12 4.36 2.58
C HIS A 263 -4.71 5.84 2.40
N GLY A 264 -5.04 6.43 1.26
CA GLY A 264 -4.75 7.81 0.92
C GLY A 264 -5.38 8.82 1.87
N THR A 265 -6.54 8.51 2.46
CA THR A 265 -7.15 9.36 3.51
C THR A 265 -6.26 9.47 4.76
N GLY A 266 -5.42 8.47 5.00
CA GLY A 266 -4.43 8.45 6.07
C GLY A 266 -3.21 9.34 5.78
N HIS A 267 -3.02 9.81 4.55
CA HIS A 267 -1.89 10.63 4.15
C HIS A 267 -2.18 12.12 4.32
N LYS A 268 -1.13 12.93 4.42
CA LYS A 268 -1.23 14.40 4.46
C LYS A 268 -1.97 14.91 3.21
N ARG A 269 -2.73 16.00 3.34
CA ARG A 269 -3.50 16.57 2.22
C ARG A 269 -2.68 16.82 0.96
N LEU A 270 -1.45 17.31 1.06
CA LEU A 270 -0.57 17.48 -0.12
C LEU A 270 -0.34 16.17 -0.88
N CYS A 271 -0.09 15.08 -0.15
CA CYS A 271 0.02 13.75 -0.73
C CYS A 271 -1.31 13.29 -1.32
N GLN A 272 -2.44 13.62 -0.69
CA GLN A 272 -3.76 13.28 -1.24
C GLN A 272 -3.96 13.92 -2.62
N VAL A 273 -3.74 15.24 -2.72
CA VAL A 273 -3.90 16.03 -3.96
C VAL A 273 -2.92 15.60 -5.06
N ARG A 274 -1.75 15.04 -4.70
CA ARG A 274 -0.74 14.56 -5.65
C ARG A 274 -0.90 13.09 -6.05
N LYS A 275 -1.43 12.23 -5.17
CA LYS A 275 -1.32 10.77 -5.29
C LYS A 275 -2.60 9.99 -5.11
N MET A 276 -3.73 10.61 -4.75
CA MET A 276 -5.01 9.89 -4.73
C MET A 276 -5.54 9.66 -6.15
N PRO A 277 -6.14 8.48 -6.42
CA PRO A 277 -6.70 8.13 -7.72
C PRO A 277 -7.70 9.16 -8.27
N ILE A 278 -8.54 9.74 -7.39
CA ILE A 278 -9.56 10.72 -7.77
C ILE A 278 -8.97 11.95 -8.49
N TYR A 279 -7.83 12.46 -8.02
CA TYR A 279 -7.15 13.62 -8.61
C TYR A 279 -6.10 13.23 -9.67
N THR A 280 -5.96 11.94 -9.95
CA THR A 280 -4.95 11.41 -10.89
C THR A 280 -5.60 10.99 -12.19
N THR A 281 -5.33 11.74 -13.26
CA THR A 281 -5.91 11.50 -14.59
C THR A 281 -5.66 10.09 -15.12
N GLY A 282 -6.67 9.50 -15.74
CA GLY A 282 -6.63 8.16 -16.32
C GLY A 282 -6.82 7.02 -15.30
N SER A 283 -7.05 7.33 -14.01
CA SER A 283 -7.24 6.31 -12.95
C SER A 283 -8.62 5.67 -13.00
N GLY A 284 -9.57 6.30 -13.69
CA GLY A 284 -10.97 5.93 -13.55
C GLY A 284 -11.42 6.00 -12.08
N LEU A 285 -12.45 5.22 -11.75
CA LEU A 285 -12.95 5.03 -10.38
C LEU A 285 -12.25 3.85 -9.68
N GLU A 286 -11.05 3.47 -10.12
CA GLU A 286 -10.31 2.40 -9.46
C GLU A 286 -9.83 2.85 -8.07
N ALA A 287 -10.20 2.07 -7.05
CA ALA A 287 -9.83 2.38 -5.68
C ALA A 287 -8.37 2.00 -5.39
N PHE A 288 -7.83 0.98 -6.08
CA PHE A 288 -6.52 0.38 -5.82
C PHE A 288 -6.41 -0.28 -4.43
N GLU A 289 -7.47 -0.96 -3.98
CA GLU A 289 -7.64 -1.53 -2.63
C GLU A 289 -8.07 -3.01 -2.65
N ASN A 290 -7.60 -3.79 -3.64
CA ASN A 290 -8.03 -5.19 -3.79
C ASN A 290 -7.15 -6.20 -3.02
N MET A 291 -6.04 -5.76 -2.42
CA MET A 291 -5.06 -6.63 -1.76
C MET A 291 -5.62 -7.32 -0.52
N GLU A 292 -6.37 -6.62 0.32
CA GLU A 292 -6.95 -7.15 1.56
C GLU A 292 -7.92 -8.29 1.28
N SER A 293 -8.75 -8.15 0.23
CA SER A 293 -9.70 -9.17 -0.19
C SER A 293 -8.98 -10.44 -0.66
N VAL A 294 -7.94 -10.28 -1.46
CA VAL A 294 -7.10 -11.39 -1.94
C VAL A 294 -6.39 -12.08 -0.78
N PHE A 295 -5.77 -11.30 0.10
CA PHE A 295 -5.02 -11.82 1.23
C PHE A 295 -5.89 -12.51 2.25
N SER A 296 -7.07 -11.95 2.57
CA SER A 296 -8.05 -12.58 3.46
C SER A 296 -8.36 -14.02 3.06
N LYS A 297 -8.60 -14.26 1.76
CA LYS A 297 -8.84 -15.62 1.25
C LYS A 297 -7.60 -16.51 1.30
N SER A 298 -6.43 -15.95 0.96
CA SER A 298 -5.17 -16.71 0.95
C SER A 298 -4.67 -17.10 2.36
N ASN A 299 -5.04 -16.35 3.40
CA ASN A 299 -4.63 -16.59 4.78
C ASN A 299 -5.06 -17.97 5.29
N ALA A 300 -6.10 -18.55 4.69
CA ALA A 300 -6.53 -19.92 4.95
C ALA A 300 -5.43 -20.98 4.71
N LEU A 301 -4.40 -20.68 3.90
CA LEU A 301 -3.25 -21.57 3.68
C LEU A 301 -2.25 -21.56 4.86
N ALA A 302 -2.30 -20.56 5.74
CA ALA A 302 -1.29 -20.38 6.77
C ALA A 302 -1.16 -21.64 7.66
N GLY A 303 -2.29 -22.23 8.07
CA GLY A 303 -2.28 -23.43 8.91
C GLY A 303 -1.67 -24.66 8.24
N THR A 304 -1.83 -24.80 6.92
CA THR A 304 -1.34 -25.98 6.17
C THR A 304 0.09 -25.83 5.67
N THR A 305 0.58 -24.59 5.54
CA THR A 305 1.91 -24.29 4.97
C THR A 305 2.97 -23.93 6.03
N ARG A 306 2.57 -23.62 7.27
CA ARG A 306 3.48 -23.15 8.34
C ARG A 306 4.67 -24.05 8.62
N HIS A 307 4.50 -25.37 8.51
CA HIS A 307 5.54 -26.37 8.82
C HIS A 307 6.01 -27.15 7.58
N ALA A 308 5.55 -26.74 6.38
CA ALA A 308 5.99 -27.33 5.13
C ALA A 308 7.47 -26.98 4.86
N SER A 309 8.14 -27.74 3.97
CA SER A 309 9.42 -27.27 3.42
C SER A 309 9.17 -26.07 2.50
N ARG A 310 10.21 -25.29 2.23
CA ARG A 310 10.15 -24.13 1.32
C ARG A 310 9.45 -24.46 0.00
N PHE A 311 9.91 -25.49 -0.72
CA PHE A 311 9.31 -25.92 -1.99
C PHE A 311 7.82 -26.27 -1.87
N HIS A 312 7.45 -27.05 -0.85
CA HIS A 312 6.06 -27.47 -0.68
C HIS A 312 5.14 -26.29 -0.34
N ARG A 313 5.62 -25.34 0.48
CA ARG A 313 4.90 -24.09 0.75
C ARG A 313 4.68 -23.29 -0.52
N GLN A 314 5.75 -23.01 -1.28
CA GLN A 314 5.65 -22.26 -2.53
C GLN A 314 4.71 -22.94 -3.53
N ARG A 315 4.83 -24.26 -3.71
CA ARG A 315 3.93 -25.04 -4.58
C ARG A 315 2.48 -24.94 -4.16
N ASP A 316 2.18 -25.08 -2.86
CA ASP A 316 0.81 -25.05 -2.37
C ASP A 316 0.21 -23.63 -2.50
N ILE A 317 1.03 -22.58 -2.32
CA ILE A 317 0.66 -21.18 -2.63
C ILE A 317 0.38 -20.98 -4.12
N VAL A 318 1.25 -21.48 -5.01
CA VAL A 318 1.03 -21.40 -6.47
C VAL A 318 -0.22 -22.15 -6.90
N GLU A 319 -0.46 -23.37 -6.41
CA GLU A 319 -1.67 -24.11 -6.76
C GLU A 319 -2.93 -23.39 -6.28
N TYR A 320 -2.87 -22.70 -5.13
CA TYR A 320 -3.96 -21.86 -4.65
C TYR A 320 -4.20 -20.66 -5.55
N PHE A 321 -3.20 -19.82 -5.83
CA PHE A 321 -3.40 -18.64 -6.68
C PHE A 321 -3.79 -19.02 -8.10
N ALA A 322 -3.19 -20.06 -8.68
CA ALA A 322 -3.63 -20.58 -9.96
C ALA A 322 -5.09 -21.09 -9.93
N HIS A 323 -5.59 -21.57 -8.80
CA HIS A 323 -7.00 -21.94 -8.65
C HIS A 323 -7.86 -20.69 -8.52
N ALA A 324 -7.52 -19.77 -7.63
CA ALA A 324 -8.23 -18.51 -7.41
C ALA A 324 -8.33 -17.67 -8.69
N ASP A 325 -7.25 -17.57 -9.46
CA ASP A 325 -7.24 -16.86 -10.74
C ASP A 325 -8.31 -17.44 -11.69
N ASN A 326 -8.37 -18.76 -11.86
CA ASN A 326 -9.28 -19.41 -12.81
C ASN A 326 -10.74 -19.52 -12.30
N TYR A 327 -10.95 -19.71 -11.00
CA TYR A 327 -12.25 -20.10 -10.45
C TYR A 327 -12.90 -19.02 -9.57
N ASP A 328 -12.14 -18.00 -9.15
CA ASP A 328 -12.67 -16.87 -8.39
C ASP A 328 -12.56 -15.59 -9.23
N ALA A 329 -11.35 -15.18 -9.62
CA ALA A 329 -11.12 -13.92 -10.32
C ALA A 329 -11.74 -13.92 -11.73
N LEU A 330 -11.33 -14.86 -12.60
CA LEU A 330 -11.86 -14.95 -13.96
C LEU A 330 -13.33 -15.38 -14.00
N ALA A 331 -13.77 -16.27 -13.11
CA ALA A 331 -15.19 -16.63 -13.00
C ALA A 331 -16.07 -15.44 -12.55
N GLY A 332 -15.52 -14.56 -11.71
CA GLY A 332 -16.19 -13.35 -11.23
C GLY A 332 -16.05 -12.13 -12.14
N ILE A 333 -15.25 -12.19 -13.21
CA ILE A 333 -14.83 -10.99 -13.95
C ILE A 333 -16.00 -10.19 -14.53
N THR A 334 -17.00 -10.85 -15.13
CA THR A 334 -18.17 -10.13 -15.68
C THR A 334 -19.08 -9.55 -14.60
N SER A 335 -19.07 -10.12 -13.39
CA SER A 335 -19.77 -9.54 -12.23
C SER A 335 -19.05 -8.30 -11.73
N LEU A 336 -17.72 -8.33 -11.71
CA LEU A 336 -16.90 -7.17 -11.35
C LEU A 336 -17.07 -6.04 -12.37
N LEU A 337 -17.04 -6.36 -13.66
CA LEU A 337 -17.25 -5.39 -14.75
C LEU A 337 -18.66 -4.77 -14.67
N ASP A 338 -19.72 -5.57 -14.48
CA ASP A 338 -21.09 -5.05 -14.30
C ASP A 338 -21.21 -4.13 -13.08
N SER A 339 -20.66 -4.53 -11.92
CA SER A 339 -20.68 -3.71 -10.71
C SER A 339 -19.94 -2.38 -10.89
N LYS A 340 -18.74 -2.41 -11.48
CA LYS A 340 -17.97 -1.19 -11.78
C LYS A 340 -18.69 -0.28 -12.79
N TYR A 341 -19.33 -0.87 -13.80
CA TYR A 341 -20.07 -0.10 -14.81
C TYR A 341 -21.27 0.60 -14.19
N ARG A 342 -22.05 -0.09 -13.35
CA ARG A 342 -23.18 0.50 -12.62
C ARG A 342 -22.72 1.63 -11.71
N HIS A 343 -21.61 1.45 -10.99
CA HIS A 343 -21.05 2.50 -10.14
C HIS A 343 -20.64 3.73 -10.96
N ALA A 344 -19.98 3.54 -12.10
CA ALA A 344 -19.65 4.66 -13.00
C ALA A 344 -20.92 5.39 -13.47
N LEU A 345 -21.98 4.68 -13.86
CA LEU A 345 -23.26 5.29 -14.24
C LEU A 345 -23.94 6.04 -13.08
N GLN A 346 -23.90 5.50 -11.87
CA GLN A 346 -24.43 6.15 -10.67
C GLN A 346 -23.71 7.47 -10.39
N VAL A 347 -22.38 7.51 -10.54
CA VAL A 347 -21.61 8.75 -10.37
C VAL A 347 -21.96 9.74 -11.48
N LEU A 348 -22.01 9.30 -12.75
CA LEU A 348 -22.37 10.16 -13.88
C LEU A 348 -23.78 10.76 -13.76
N ALA A 349 -24.71 10.06 -13.14
CA ALA A 349 -26.07 10.57 -12.88
C ALA A 349 -26.10 11.76 -11.90
N ARG A 350 -25.00 12.05 -11.19
CA ARG A 350 -24.86 13.19 -10.28
C ARG A 350 -24.41 14.48 -10.98
N ALA A 351 -24.34 14.50 -12.32
CA ALA A 351 -23.94 15.67 -13.08
C ALA A 351 -24.82 16.90 -12.79
N ASP A 352 -26.13 16.72 -12.59
CA ASP A 352 -27.03 17.81 -12.25
C ASP A 352 -26.76 18.36 -10.84
N GLN A 353 -26.40 17.51 -9.88
CA GLN A 353 -25.99 17.94 -8.53
C GLN A 353 -24.74 18.84 -8.58
N LEU A 354 -23.81 18.57 -9.50
CA LEU A 354 -22.66 19.45 -9.70
C LEU A 354 -23.12 20.83 -10.18
N LEU A 355 -24.06 20.90 -11.11
CA LEU A 355 -24.56 22.18 -11.64
C LEU A 355 -25.30 22.98 -10.56
N GLU A 356 -26.13 22.32 -9.75
CA GLU A 356 -26.81 22.95 -8.60
C GLU A 356 -25.81 23.48 -7.57
N ALA A 357 -24.75 22.71 -7.28
CA ALA A 357 -23.69 23.13 -6.36
C ALA A 357 -22.87 24.30 -6.92
N MET A 358 -22.62 24.33 -8.23
CA MET A 358 -21.97 25.46 -8.91
C MET A 358 -22.80 26.75 -8.79
N ASP A 359 -24.11 26.68 -9.00
CA ASP A 359 -25.00 27.84 -8.81
C ASP A 359 -24.99 28.33 -7.37
N GLY A 360 -25.02 27.42 -6.40
CA GLY A 360 -24.95 27.75 -4.97
C GLY A 360 -23.64 28.46 -4.58
N LEU A 361 -22.57 28.26 -5.35
CA LEU A 361 -21.28 28.93 -5.19
C LEU A 361 -21.13 30.18 -6.07
N GLY A 362 -22.14 30.52 -6.88
CA GLY A 362 -22.09 31.65 -7.82
C GLY A 362 -21.10 31.45 -8.97
N LEU A 363 -20.79 30.20 -9.34
CA LEU A 363 -19.87 29.86 -10.43
C LEU A 363 -20.61 29.81 -11.77
N ASP A 364 -19.93 30.19 -12.84
CA ASP A 364 -20.45 29.97 -14.20
C ASP A 364 -20.48 28.45 -14.50
N ARG A 365 -21.67 27.90 -14.79
CA ARG A 365 -21.86 26.50 -15.17
C ARG A 365 -21.01 26.08 -16.37
N ALA A 366 -20.64 27.03 -17.24
CA ALA A 366 -19.79 26.76 -18.40
C ALA A 366 -18.30 26.65 -18.03
N ASP A 367 -17.83 27.35 -17.00
CA ASP A 367 -16.44 27.36 -16.60
C ASP A 367 -16.14 26.30 -15.53
N LYS A 368 -15.85 25.08 -15.99
CA LYS A 368 -15.38 23.99 -15.12
C LYS A 368 -13.87 24.01 -14.88
N SER A 369 -13.12 24.89 -15.56
CA SER A 369 -11.66 25.00 -15.40
C SER A 369 -11.26 25.55 -14.04
N VAL A 370 -12.20 26.23 -13.38
CA VAL A 370 -12.08 26.71 -12.00
C VAL A 370 -11.67 25.61 -11.03
N PHE A 371 -12.17 24.37 -11.17
CA PHE A 371 -11.84 23.28 -10.25
C PHE A 371 -10.41 22.78 -10.40
N SER A 372 -9.88 22.74 -11.62
CA SER A 372 -8.46 22.44 -11.86
C SER A 372 -7.58 23.56 -11.27
N THR A 373 -7.97 24.81 -11.49
CA THR A 373 -7.28 25.98 -10.91
C THR A 373 -7.28 25.93 -9.39
N TRP A 374 -8.39 25.54 -8.76
CA TRP A 374 -8.51 25.36 -7.32
C TRP A 374 -7.61 24.24 -6.79
N LEU A 375 -7.56 23.10 -7.48
CA LEU A 375 -6.69 21.99 -7.07
C LEU A 375 -5.20 22.37 -7.17
N ASP A 376 -4.82 23.10 -8.21
CA ASP A 376 -3.45 23.57 -8.39
C ASP A 376 -3.09 24.67 -7.38
N ALA A 377 -4.02 25.58 -7.07
CA ALA A 377 -3.85 26.58 -6.02
C ALA A 377 -3.73 25.93 -4.63
N GLU A 378 -4.55 24.92 -4.32
CA GLU A 378 -4.43 24.14 -3.09
C GLU A 378 -3.06 23.45 -3.03
N ARG A 379 -2.62 22.81 -4.12
CA ARG A 379 -1.31 22.17 -4.18
C ARG A 379 -0.18 23.17 -3.95
N ALA A 380 -0.18 24.30 -4.66
CA ALA A 380 0.85 25.32 -4.54
C ALA A 380 0.91 25.93 -3.14
N ALA A 381 -0.24 26.18 -2.51
CA ALA A 381 -0.30 26.63 -1.13
C ALA A 381 0.30 25.59 -0.17
N LEU A 382 -0.10 24.32 -0.31
CA LEU A 382 0.39 23.22 0.52
C LEU A 382 1.89 22.92 0.33
N GLU A 383 2.44 23.18 -0.86
CA GLU A 383 3.87 23.01 -1.17
C GLU A 383 4.74 24.11 -0.59
N LYS A 384 4.20 25.32 -0.35
CA LYS A 384 4.91 26.44 0.30
C LYS A 384 4.94 26.33 1.83
N LEU A 385 3.95 25.67 2.43
CA LEU A 385 3.85 25.52 3.89
C LEU A 385 5.08 24.90 4.57
N PRO A 386 5.84 23.95 3.98
CA PRO A 386 6.98 23.32 4.64
C PRO A 386 8.34 24.00 4.39
N THR A 387 8.48 24.87 3.40
CA THR A 387 9.77 25.00 2.68
C THR A 387 10.67 26.15 3.07
N ASP A 388 10.21 27.27 3.60
CA ASP A 388 11.14 28.38 3.87
C ASP A 388 11.03 28.92 5.30
N PRO A 389 11.58 28.27 6.34
CA PRO A 389 12.00 29.05 7.50
C PRO A 389 12.98 30.15 7.00
N PRO A 390 13.01 31.37 7.59
CA PRO A 390 13.99 32.38 7.19
C PRO A 390 15.39 31.75 7.13
N GLU A 391 16.26 32.08 6.17
CA GLU A 391 17.60 31.48 6.13
C GLU A 391 18.25 31.55 7.53
N GLU A 392 18.68 30.40 8.07
CA GLU A 392 19.41 30.39 9.33
C GLU A 392 20.72 31.13 9.06
N THR A 393 20.81 32.36 9.54
CA THR A 393 21.98 33.19 9.29
C THR A 393 23.15 32.67 10.11
N LEU A 394 24.37 32.90 9.62
CA LEU A 394 25.59 32.58 10.37
C LEU A 394 25.59 33.21 11.77
N GLN A 395 24.94 34.36 11.94
CA GLN A 395 24.75 35.04 13.22
C GLN A 395 23.89 34.25 14.22
N MET A 396 22.83 33.58 13.74
CA MET A 396 21.97 32.74 14.57
C MET A 396 22.67 31.43 14.96
N GLU A 397 23.40 30.82 14.02
CA GLU A 397 24.23 29.64 14.29
C GLU A 397 25.31 29.99 15.34
N TYR A 398 25.99 31.12 15.15
CA TYR A 398 26.98 31.64 16.08
C TYR A 398 26.39 31.85 17.48
N TYR A 399 25.26 32.56 17.60
CA TYR A 399 24.57 32.73 18.88
C TYR A 399 24.24 31.40 19.58
N ARG A 400 23.66 30.43 18.85
CA ARG A 400 23.34 29.10 19.42
C ARG A 400 24.60 28.38 19.91
N LYS A 401 25.70 28.49 19.17
CA LYS A 401 26.98 27.87 19.55
C LYS A 401 27.65 28.57 20.73
N LEU A 402 27.46 29.87 20.89
CA LEU A 402 27.87 30.57 22.09
C LEU A 402 27.06 30.16 23.33
N VAL A 403 25.75 29.95 23.19
CA VAL A 403 24.91 29.39 24.26
C VAL A 403 25.38 27.97 24.64
N ASP A 404 25.63 27.10 23.64
CA ASP A 404 26.19 25.76 23.86
C ASP A 404 27.56 25.83 24.57
N LEU A 405 28.40 26.81 24.18
CA LEU A 405 29.70 27.04 24.77
C LEU A 405 29.57 27.42 26.26
N GLY A 406 28.68 28.36 26.60
CA GLY A 406 28.40 28.74 27.99
C GLY A 406 27.96 27.55 28.85
N VAL A 407 27.02 26.73 28.36
CA VAL A 407 26.58 25.51 29.07
C VAL A 407 27.72 24.50 29.21
N SER A 408 28.57 24.36 28.18
CA SER A 408 29.73 23.47 28.25
C SER A 408 30.79 23.96 29.24
N GLN A 409 30.99 25.28 29.34
CA GLN A 409 31.88 25.93 30.30
C GLN A 409 31.40 25.67 31.73
N ASP A 410 30.12 25.92 32.03
CA ASP A 410 29.55 25.66 33.36
C ASP A 410 29.73 24.20 33.79
N ASN A 411 29.61 23.26 32.86
CA ASN A 411 29.80 21.84 33.13
C ASN A 411 31.28 21.48 33.32
N ALA A 412 32.17 22.09 32.53
CA ALA A 412 33.62 21.95 32.71
C ALA A 412 34.05 22.49 34.09
N ASP A 413 33.55 23.66 34.49
CA ASP A 413 33.85 24.28 35.78
C ASP A 413 33.36 23.41 36.95
N LYS A 414 32.17 22.81 36.85
CA LYS A 414 31.65 21.85 37.85
C LYS A 414 32.54 20.62 37.99
N VAL A 415 33.04 20.09 36.87
CA VAL A 415 33.95 18.94 36.84
C VAL A 415 35.31 19.30 37.42
N LEU A 416 35.83 20.48 37.10
CA LEU A 416 37.11 20.99 37.61
C LEU A 416 37.05 21.37 39.09
N ALA A 417 35.86 21.66 39.63
CA ALA A 417 35.63 21.93 41.05
C ALA A 417 35.58 20.67 41.95
N VAL A 418 35.65 19.47 41.38
CA VAL A 418 35.61 18.21 42.14
C VAL A 418 36.85 18.08 43.03
N ARG A 419 36.65 17.94 44.35
CA ARG A 419 37.73 17.82 45.35
C ARG A 419 38.38 16.44 45.37
N ILE A 420 39.67 16.42 45.75
CA ILE A 420 40.49 15.23 46.00
C ILE A 420 39.78 14.30 46.99
N ILE A 421 39.37 13.12 46.54
CA ILE A 421 38.80 12.06 47.38
C ILE A 421 39.94 11.17 47.87
N ALA A 422 40.06 10.98 49.19
CA ALA A 422 41.05 10.07 49.77
C ALA A 422 40.81 8.64 49.29
N SER A 423 41.82 8.03 48.68
CA SER A 423 41.74 6.64 48.22
C SER A 423 41.81 5.68 49.41
N PRO A 424 40.98 4.61 49.44
CA PRO A 424 41.12 3.54 50.41
C PRO A 424 42.52 2.87 50.31
N PRO A 425 43.02 2.25 51.39
CA PRO A 425 44.29 1.52 51.35
C PRO A 425 44.29 0.45 50.28
N MET A 426 45.41 0.34 49.55
CA MET A 426 45.59 -0.67 48.50
C MET A 426 45.41 -2.08 49.09
N GLY A 427 44.42 -2.82 48.58
CA GLY A 427 44.07 -4.18 49.04
C GLY A 427 42.90 -4.26 50.04
N SER A 428 42.19 -3.17 50.34
CA SER A 428 40.91 -3.25 51.06
C SER A 428 39.79 -3.80 50.15
N PRO A 429 38.74 -4.43 50.70
CA PRO A 429 37.58 -4.87 49.92
C PRO A 429 36.90 -3.73 49.15
N GLU A 430 36.98 -2.49 49.64
CA GLU A 430 36.39 -1.32 48.97
C GLU A 430 37.28 -0.69 47.89
N TYR A 431 38.56 -1.09 47.77
CA TYR A 431 39.54 -0.48 46.85
C TYR A 431 39.19 -0.69 45.36
N ASP A 432 38.75 -1.90 45.00
CA ASP A 432 38.43 -2.23 43.60
C ASP A 432 37.14 -1.53 43.14
N GLU A 433 36.14 -1.42 44.01
CA GLU A 433 34.90 -0.70 43.74
C GLU A 433 35.13 0.83 43.67
N PHE A 434 35.98 1.36 44.55
CA PHE A 434 36.44 2.74 44.51
C PHE A 434 37.13 3.05 43.17
N ASN A 435 38.11 2.24 42.75
CA ASN A 435 38.83 2.45 41.49
C ASN A 435 37.92 2.34 40.25
N LYS A 436 36.95 1.42 40.27
CA LYS A 436 35.98 1.29 39.17
C LYS A 436 35.08 2.54 39.06
N ARG A 437 34.65 3.09 40.20
CA ARG A 437 33.90 4.35 40.25
C ARG A 437 34.74 5.53 39.77
N THR A 438 35.97 5.66 40.27
CA THR A 438 36.91 6.72 39.87
C THR A 438 37.22 6.70 38.37
N ARG A 439 37.46 5.52 37.77
CA ARG A 439 37.67 5.42 36.31
C ARG A 439 36.45 5.84 35.49
N LYS A 440 35.23 5.60 35.99
CA LYS A 440 33.99 6.01 35.33
C LYS A 440 33.82 7.53 35.40
N GLU A 441 34.08 8.12 36.57
CA GLU A 441 34.07 9.56 36.80
C GLU A 441 35.14 10.27 35.94
N GLU A 442 36.37 9.76 35.89
CA GLU A 442 37.45 10.30 35.03
C GLU A 442 37.12 10.21 33.53
N ALA A 443 36.44 9.15 33.09
CA ALA A 443 36.00 9.03 31.70
C ALA A 443 34.87 10.02 31.38
N GLU A 444 33.98 10.29 32.33
CA GLU A 444 32.94 11.30 32.22
C GLU A 444 33.53 12.72 32.21
N HIS A 445 34.49 13.01 33.10
CA HIS A 445 35.23 14.27 33.15
C HIS A 445 35.91 14.57 31.81
N ARG A 446 36.64 13.60 31.24
CA ARG A 446 37.27 13.75 29.92
C ARG A 446 36.25 14.07 28.83
N ARG A 447 35.11 13.37 28.80
CA ARG A 447 34.05 13.64 27.81
C ARG A 447 33.48 15.05 27.90
N VAL A 448 33.33 15.59 29.12
CA VAL A 448 32.84 16.95 29.36
C VAL A 448 33.85 17.98 28.86
N LEU A 449 35.14 17.81 29.19
CA LEU A 449 36.22 18.71 28.73
C LEU A 449 36.39 18.64 27.20
N ASP A 450 36.41 17.45 26.60
CA ASP A 450 36.49 17.29 25.15
C ASP A 450 35.28 17.93 24.44
N ARG A 451 34.10 17.92 25.06
CA ARG A 451 32.90 18.58 24.51
C ARG A 451 33.06 20.10 24.55
N HIS A 452 33.60 20.64 25.63
CA HIS A 452 33.87 22.07 25.75
C HIS A 452 34.89 22.53 24.70
N GLU A 453 36.01 21.82 24.54
CA GLU A 453 37.03 22.14 23.52
C GLU A 453 36.47 22.10 22.09
N ARG A 454 35.58 21.13 21.79
CA ARG A 454 34.85 21.11 20.51
C ARG A 454 33.94 22.31 20.33
N CYS A 455 33.24 22.74 21.38
CA CYS A 455 32.39 23.94 21.33
C CYS A 455 33.24 25.20 21.06
N VAL A 456 34.40 25.34 21.73
CA VAL A 456 35.36 26.45 21.48
C VAL A 456 35.79 26.45 20.01
N THR A 457 36.25 25.32 19.48
CA THR A 457 36.71 25.21 18.09
C THR A 457 35.63 25.61 17.08
N VAL A 458 34.37 25.23 17.32
CA VAL A 458 33.25 25.57 16.44
C VAL A 458 32.92 27.07 16.51
N VAL A 459 33.00 27.67 17.70
CA VAL A 459 32.80 29.12 17.90
C VAL A 459 33.90 29.92 17.19
N GLU A 460 35.17 29.54 17.34
CA GLU A 460 36.30 30.19 16.64
C GLU A 460 36.19 30.10 15.10
N ASP A 461 35.67 28.99 14.57
CA ASP A 461 35.41 28.85 13.14
C ASP A 461 34.32 29.81 12.66
N LEU A 462 33.25 29.95 13.42
CA LEU A 462 32.15 30.87 13.11
C LEU A 462 32.57 32.33 13.25
N GLU A 463 33.39 32.68 14.25
CA GLU A 463 33.97 34.02 14.41
C GLU A 463 34.80 34.42 13.18
N ARG A 464 35.61 33.50 12.66
CA ARG A 464 36.40 33.72 11.44
C ARG A 464 35.51 33.92 10.20
N ARG A 465 34.40 33.17 10.11
CA ARG A 465 33.45 33.27 8.99
C ARG A 465 32.60 34.55 9.05
N LEU A 466 32.42 35.11 10.23
CA LEU A 466 31.67 36.35 10.49
C LEU A 466 32.55 37.61 10.58
N ASP A 467 33.87 37.46 10.45
CA ASP A 467 34.86 38.55 10.57
C ASP A 467 34.83 39.27 11.93
N ILE A 468 34.61 38.50 13.01
CA ILE A 468 34.58 39.00 14.40
C ILE A 468 36.03 39.06 14.92
N GLY A 469 36.48 40.24 15.36
CA GLY A 469 37.84 40.48 15.81
C GLY A 469 38.17 39.87 17.18
N ALA A 470 39.47 39.71 17.46
CA ALA A 470 39.95 39.26 18.76
C ALA A 470 39.57 40.28 19.86
N GLY A 471 38.60 39.93 20.71
CA GLY A 471 38.04 40.80 21.75
C GLY A 471 36.61 41.29 21.48
N GLU A 472 36.02 40.97 20.33
CA GLU A 472 34.65 41.33 19.93
C GLU A 472 33.66 40.16 20.11
N HIS A 473 34.03 39.19 20.94
CA HIS A 473 33.22 38.02 21.28
C HIS A 473 31.89 38.43 21.91
N TRP A 474 30.76 37.89 21.41
CA TRP A 474 29.45 38.25 21.95
C TRP A 474 29.25 37.63 23.33
N THR A 475 29.20 38.47 24.36
CA THR A 475 28.92 38.03 25.74
C THR A 475 27.43 38.20 26.06
N PRO A 476 26.88 37.40 27.00
CA PRO A 476 25.53 37.59 27.50
C PRO A 476 25.26 39.05 27.91
N GLY A 477 24.30 39.71 27.24
CA GLY A 477 23.92 41.10 27.49
C GLY A 477 24.58 42.16 26.60
N SER A 478 25.50 41.79 25.70
CA SER A 478 25.97 42.69 24.62
C SER A 478 24.85 43.00 23.62
N GLU A 479 24.96 44.11 22.87
CA GLU A 479 23.95 44.52 21.89
C GLU A 479 23.77 43.44 20.81
N GLU A 480 24.88 42.88 20.33
CA GLU A 480 24.94 41.83 19.33
C GLU A 480 24.35 40.50 19.85
N TRP A 481 24.63 40.16 21.11
CA TRP A 481 24.03 38.99 21.76
C TRP A 481 22.51 39.13 21.87
N VAL A 482 22.02 40.28 22.32
CA VAL A 482 20.58 40.53 22.48
C VAL A 482 19.90 40.53 21.11
N ALA A 483 20.47 41.20 20.11
CA ALA A 483 19.93 41.21 18.75
C ALA A 483 19.87 39.81 18.13
N ALA A 484 20.93 39.00 18.26
CA ALA A 484 20.96 37.64 17.75
C ALA A 484 20.07 36.67 18.53
N ALA A 485 19.90 36.89 19.84
CA ALA A 485 18.94 36.17 20.67
C ALA A 485 17.50 36.42 20.22
N THR A 486 17.12 37.69 20.05
CA THR A 486 15.80 38.10 19.55
C THR A 486 15.55 37.53 18.15
N LEU A 487 16.51 37.67 17.24
CA LEU A 487 16.43 37.11 15.88
C LEU A 487 16.23 35.58 15.90
N THR A 488 16.96 34.88 16.77
CA THR A 488 16.86 33.43 16.93
C THR A 488 15.51 33.01 17.51
N GLN A 489 15.00 33.75 18.50
CA GLN A 489 13.70 33.49 19.13
C GLN A 489 12.55 33.75 18.15
N GLU A 490 12.57 34.87 17.43
CA GLU A 490 11.59 35.18 16.38
C GLU A 490 11.59 34.12 15.28
N TYR A 491 12.76 33.65 14.86
CA TYR A 491 12.89 32.55 13.91
C TYR A 491 12.25 31.26 14.43
N GLN A 492 12.56 30.86 15.66
CA GLN A 492 12.02 29.62 16.25
C GLN A 492 10.49 29.71 16.42
N TYR A 493 9.98 30.90 16.75
CA TYR A 493 8.55 31.18 16.78
C TYR A 493 7.93 31.02 15.39
N ARG A 494 8.45 31.70 14.36
CA ARG A 494 7.93 31.60 12.98
C ARG A 494 7.98 30.15 12.46
N LYS A 495 9.08 29.44 12.68
CA LYS A 495 9.23 28.02 12.31
C LYS A 495 8.22 27.11 13.02
N SER A 496 8.00 27.34 14.31
CA SER A 496 7.03 26.56 15.11
C SER A 496 5.59 26.90 14.71
N LEU A 497 5.31 28.17 14.40
CA LEU A 497 4.04 28.66 13.90
C LEU A 497 3.71 28.06 12.53
N ASP A 498 4.62 28.12 11.56
CA ASP A 498 4.46 27.53 10.22
C ASP A 498 4.20 26.02 10.32
N ARG A 499 4.93 25.34 11.24
CA ARG A 499 4.74 23.91 11.50
C ARG A 499 3.38 23.60 12.13
N LEU A 500 2.96 24.39 13.12
CA LEU A 500 1.66 24.22 13.79
C LEU A 500 0.52 24.46 12.78
N GLN A 501 0.58 25.56 12.04
CA GLN A 501 -0.36 25.89 10.96
C GLN A 501 -0.49 24.75 9.96
N SER A 502 0.62 24.24 9.43
CA SER A 502 0.60 23.16 8.43
C SER A 502 -0.14 21.92 8.93
N LEU A 503 0.03 21.56 10.21
CA LEU A 503 -0.65 20.42 10.83
C LEU A 503 -2.14 20.69 11.08
N ILE A 504 -2.52 21.93 11.39
CA ILE A 504 -3.90 22.32 11.65
C ILE A 504 -4.70 22.41 10.35
N VAL A 505 -4.14 23.06 9.32
CA VAL A 505 -4.72 23.08 7.98
C VAL A 505 -4.91 21.65 7.47
N ALA A 506 -3.89 20.79 7.59
CA ALA A 506 -4.02 19.38 7.21
C ALA A 506 -5.14 18.68 7.99
N ARG A 507 -5.23 18.88 9.30
CA ARG A 507 -6.27 18.27 10.16
C ARG A 507 -7.68 18.75 9.78
N LEU A 508 -7.89 20.05 9.55
CA LEU A 508 -9.19 20.60 9.17
C LEU A 508 -9.64 20.11 7.79
N LEU A 509 -8.70 20.00 6.84
CA LEU A 509 -8.98 19.45 5.51
C LEU A 509 -9.33 17.95 5.55
N GLU A 510 -8.84 17.22 6.54
CA GLU A 510 -9.18 15.81 6.77
C GLU A 510 -10.50 15.63 7.51
N LEU A 511 -10.79 16.46 8.53
CA LEU A 511 -12.04 16.42 9.30
C LEU A 511 -13.27 16.67 8.43
N SER A 512 -13.17 17.59 7.47
CA SER A 512 -14.26 17.80 6.51
C SER A 512 -14.60 16.56 5.68
N LYS A 513 -13.63 15.64 5.47
CA LYS A 513 -13.87 14.36 4.79
C LYS A 513 -14.50 13.32 5.72
N ALA A 514 -14.26 13.41 7.03
CA ALA A 514 -14.90 12.56 8.02
C ALA A 514 -16.42 12.82 8.13
N ASN A 515 -16.83 14.08 7.89
CA ASN A 515 -18.23 14.52 7.91
C ASN A 515 -18.94 14.39 6.55
N MET A 516 -18.30 13.80 5.52
CA MET A 516 -18.98 13.51 4.26
C MET A 516 -19.95 12.35 4.43
N VAL A 517 -21.24 12.63 4.18
CA VAL A 517 -22.30 11.63 4.01
C VAL A 517 -21.85 10.65 2.92
N GLU A 518 -21.97 9.34 3.17
CA GLU A 518 -21.50 8.19 2.35
C GLU A 518 -20.13 7.55 2.71
N THR A 519 -19.46 7.93 3.82
CA THR A 519 -18.27 7.18 4.28
C THR A 519 -18.64 5.91 5.06
N GLY A 520 -18.36 4.72 4.52
CA GLY A 520 -18.61 3.44 5.21
C GLY A 520 -17.85 3.27 6.54
N TYR A 521 -18.36 2.46 7.47
CA TYR A 521 -17.84 2.30 8.85
C TYR A 521 -16.32 2.05 8.93
N LYS A 522 -15.78 1.18 8.07
CA LYS A 522 -14.34 0.88 8.03
C LYS A 522 -13.50 2.10 7.62
N MET A 523 -13.99 2.92 6.69
CA MET A 523 -13.33 4.16 6.27
C MET A 523 -13.32 5.17 7.42
N ARG A 524 -14.44 5.30 8.13
CA ARG A 524 -14.53 6.14 9.33
C ARG A 524 -13.52 5.71 10.40
N LYS A 525 -13.36 4.40 10.66
CA LYS A 525 -12.35 3.87 11.59
C LYS A 525 -10.91 4.20 11.17
N HIS A 526 -10.61 4.15 9.87
CA HIS A 526 -9.28 4.52 9.36
C HIS A 526 -9.01 6.02 9.43
N ILE A 527 -9.98 6.85 9.04
CA ILE A 527 -9.92 8.30 9.18
C ILE A 527 -9.72 8.67 10.66
N ALA A 528 -10.47 8.05 11.59
CA ALA A 528 -10.32 8.28 13.02
C ALA A 528 -8.93 7.89 13.54
N LYS A 529 -8.40 6.72 13.16
CA LYS A 529 -7.03 6.31 13.52
C LYS A 529 -5.98 7.28 12.98
N ALA A 530 -6.16 7.76 11.75
CA ALA A 530 -5.26 8.72 11.13
C ALA A 530 -5.28 10.09 11.85
N ILE A 531 -6.48 10.56 12.22
CA ILE A 531 -6.68 11.76 13.04
C ILE A 531 -5.99 11.58 14.40
N GLN A 532 -6.21 10.45 15.08
CA GLN A 532 -5.58 10.14 16.38
C GLN A 532 -4.04 10.14 16.31
N ALA A 533 -3.47 9.51 15.28
CA ALA A 533 -2.00 9.48 15.09
C ALA A 533 -1.43 10.90 14.88
N ARG A 534 -2.13 11.74 14.14
CA ARG A 534 -1.72 13.13 13.89
C ARG A 534 -1.93 14.04 15.09
N SER A 535 -2.90 13.77 15.97
CA SER A 535 -3.07 14.49 17.24
C SER A 535 -1.81 14.49 18.09
N LYS A 536 -1.00 13.42 18.07
CA LYS A 536 0.30 13.40 18.78
C LYS A 536 1.32 14.38 18.18
N SER A 537 1.39 14.43 16.84
CA SER A 537 2.28 15.38 16.14
C SER A 537 1.83 16.82 16.37
N LEU A 538 0.52 17.05 16.38
CA LEU A 538 -0.08 18.35 16.64
C LEU A 538 0.16 18.81 18.08
N LYS A 539 0.00 17.92 19.07
CA LYS A 539 0.37 18.20 20.47
C LYS A 539 1.84 18.60 20.60
N THR A 540 2.74 17.89 19.90
CA THR A 540 4.17 18.21 19.91
C THR A 540 4.44 19.58 19.29
N ALA A 541 3.81 19.88 18.15
CA ALA A 541 3.94 21.19 17.50
C ALA A 541 3.36 22.33 18.35
N LEU A 542 2.24 22.08 19.05
CA LEU A 542 1.64 23.02 20.00
C LEU A 542 2.59 23.33 21.15
N THR A 543 3.22 22.31 21.74
CA THR A 543 4.22 22.51 22.80
C THR A 543 5.39 23.36 22.32
N LEU A 544 5.91 23.09 21.12
CA LEU A 544 7.00 23.87 20.53
C LEU A 544 6.59 25.32 20.24
N TYR A 545 5.38 25.53 19.71
CA TYR A 545 4.82 26.85 19.48
C TYR A 545 4.67 27.64 20.79
N ASN A 546 4.05 27.05 21.81
CA ASN A 546 3.84 27.73 23.09
C ASN A 546 5.17 28.08 23.78
N ALA A 547 6.16 27.18 23.73
CA ALA A 547 7.50 27.48 24.25
C ALA A 547 8.18 28.63 23.48
N ALA A 548 8.01 28.68 22.16
CA ALA A 548 8.55 29.78 21.36
C ALA A 548 7.78 31.10 21.56
N ALA A 549 6.47 31.04 21.79
CA ALA A 549 5.62 32.18 22.10
C ALA A 549 5.97 32.78 23.47
N GLU A 550 6.17 31.94 24.48
CA GLU A 550 6.59 32.33 25.83
C GLU A 550 7.94 33.07 25.81
N ASN A 551 8.89 32.59 25.00
CA ASN A 551 10.21 33.24 24.86
C ASN A 551 10.14 34.67 24.29
N LEU A 552 9.10 35.00 23.51
CA LEU A 552 8.90 36.35 22.97
C LEU A 552 8.03 37.24 23.89
N GLY A 553 7.24 36.65 24.79
CA GLY A 553 6.46 37.34 25.82
C GLY A 553 5.24 38.12 25.31
N ASP A 554 5.19 38.46 24.02
CA ASP A 554 4.12 39.23 23.37
C ASP A 554 3.13 38.36 22.56
N ARG A 555 3.32 37.03 22.52
CA ARG A 555 2.53 36.09 21.70
C ARG A 555 1.54 35.28 22.53
N PRO A 556 0.31 35.05 22.03
CA PRO A 556 -0.67 34.24 22.73
C PRO A 556 -0.27 32.76 22.72
N ALA A 557 -0.36 32.13 23.89
CA ALA A 557 -0.31 30.67 24.03
C ALA A 557 -1.64 30.06 23.61
N LEU A 558 -1.60 28.84 23.07
CA LEU A 558 -2.78 28.10 22.64
C LEU A 558 -2.95 26.83 23.48
N THR A 559 -4.19 26.52 23.84
CA THR A 559 -4.57 25.29 24.53
C THR A 559 -4.92 24.18 23.54
N TRP A 560 -4.97 22.95 24.03
CA TRP A 560 -5.39 21.82 23.20
C TRP A 560 -6.90 21.89 22.91
N GLU A 561 -7.66 22.37 23.88
CA GLU A 561 -9.11 22.60 23.82
C GLU A 561 -9.45 23.61 22.72
N GLU A 562 -8.76 24.76 22.66
CA GLU A 562 -8.93 25.73 21.57
C GLU A 562 -8.69 25.10 20.19
N ILE A 563 -7.69 24.21 20.05
CA ILE A 563 -7.45 23.48 18.79
C ILE A 563 -8.55 22.45 18.46
N LEU A 564 -9.23 21.92 19.47
CA LEU A 564 -10.33 20.95 19.29
C LEU A 564 -11.68 21.62 19.01
N GLU A 565 -11.97 22.73 19.68
CA GLU A 565 -13.22 23.48 19.55
C GLU A 565 -13.31 24.24 18.21
N MET A 566 -12.17 24.51 17.58
CA MET A 566 -12.08 25.16 16.27
C MET A 566 -12.33 24.14 15.14
N GLY A 567 -13.60 24.02 14.72
CA GLY A 567 -14.07 23.08 13.70
C GLY A 567 -13.91 23.54 12.25
N ARG A 568 -13.64 24.84 12.01
CA ARG A 568 -13.54 25.44 10.67
C ARG A 568 -12.25 26.24 10.51
N LEU A 569 -11.80 26.41 9.27
CA LEU A 569 -10.63 27.25 8.95
C LEU A 569 -10.82 28.69 9.41
N GLU A 570 -12.05 29.20 9.34
CA GLU A 570 -12.45 30.55 9.76
C GLU A 570 -12.15 30.83 11.24
N ASP A 571 -12.23 29.80 12.09
CA ASP A 571 -12.05 29.90 13.55
C ASP A 571 -10.58 30.10 13.97
N PHE A 572 -9.65 29.93 13.03
CA PHE A 572 -8.22 29.93 13.32
C PHE A 572 -7.62 31.32 13.06
N ASP A 573 -7.79 32.24 14.00
CA ASP A 573 -7.19 33.58 13.94
C ASP A 573 -5.65 33.57 13.86
N LEU A 574 -5.02 32.48 14.32
CA LEU A 574 -3.58 32.23 14.14
C LEU A 574 -3.18 32.12 12.65
N LEU A 575 -4.10 31.76 11.74
CA LEU A 575 -3.85 31.79 10.29
C LEU A 575 -3.66 33.20 9.74
N ARG A 576 -4.05 34.26 10.47
CA ARG A 576 -3.70 35.65 10.14
C ARG A 576 -2.25 35.98 10.41
N LEU A 577 -1.63 35.29 11.37
CA LEU A 577 -0.22 35.46 11.74
C LEU A 577 0.72 34.64 10.86
N ALA A 578 0.15 33.73 10.08
CA ALA A 578 0.85 32.97 9.06
C ALA A 578 1.17 33.81 7.82
N ARG A 579 2.12 33.33 7.01
CA ARG A 579 2.55 34.01 5.78
C ARG A 579 1.47 34.12 4.71
N GLU A 580 0.54 33.17 4.66
CA GLU A 580 -0.59 33.15 3.73
C GLU A 580 -1.87 32.82 4.50
N ASP A 581 -2.84 33.74 4.50
CA ASP A 581 -4.19 33.50 5.04
C ASP A 581 -5.02 32.76 3.98
N ILE A 582 -5.26 31.47 4.23
CA ILE A 582 -6.02 30.59 3.33
C ILE A 582 -7.50 30.45 3.74
N ARG A 583 -8.01 31.27 4.66
CA ARG A 583 -9.41 31.16 5.11
C ARG A 583 -10.39 31.68 4.07
N ASP A 584 -10.01 32.76 3.41
CA ASP A 584 -10.87 33.46 2.44
C ASP A 584 -10.72 32.93 1.00
N VAL A 585 -9.84 31.94 0.79
CA VAL A 585 -9.67 31.36 -0.55
C VAL A 585 -10.83 30.41 -0.88
N PRO A 586 -11.44 30.52 -2.07
CA PRO A 586 -12.63 29.73 -2.43
C PRO A 586 -12.43 28.22 -2.29
N TRP A 587 -11.27 27.69 -2.67
CA TRP A 587 -10.99 26.26 -2.64
C TRP A 587 -10.90 25.64 -1.24
N ALA A 588 -10.75 26.45 -0.18
CA ALA A 588 -10.68 25.97 1.19
C ALA A 588 -12.06 25.77 1.82
N GLN A 589 -13.10 26.37 1.23
CA GLN A 589 -14.48 26.34 1.75
C GLN A 589 -15.10 24.94 1.63
N PRO A 590 -15.84 24.44 2.64
CA PRO A 590 -16.39 23.09 2.62
C PRO A 590 -17.27 22.78 1.39
N GLY A 591 -18.16 23.69 1.00
CA GLY A 591 -19.03 23.53 -0.17
C GLY A 591 -18.25 23.54 -1.49
N ALA A 592 -17.21 24.36 -1.59
CA ALA A 592 -16.32 24.37 -2.75
C ALA A 592 -15.55 23.05 -2.89
N ARG A 593 -15.11 22.44 -1.78
CA ARG A 593 -14.38 21.17 -1.77
C ARG A 593 -15.23 19.97 -2.12
N SER A 594 -16.45 19.88 -1.59
CA SER A 594 -17.38 18.80 -2.00
C SER A 594 -17.74 18.90 -3.48
N THR A 595 -17.92 20.12 -3.99
CA THR A 595 -18.18 20.39 -5.41
C THR A 595 -16.97 20.02 -6.28
N LEU A 596 -15.76 20.37 -5.84
CA LEU A 596 -14.50 19.99 -6.50
C LEU A 596 -14.32 18.47 -6.55
N ASP A 597 -14.57 17.77 -5.44
CA ASP A 597 -14.45 16.31 -5.38
C ASP A 597 -15.47 15.65 -6.31
N LEU A 598 -16.72 16.14 -6.34
CA LEU A 598 -17.75 15.64 -7.26
C LEU A 598 -17.36 15.88 -8.73
N TYR A 599 -16.80 17.04 -9.06
CA TYR A 599 -16.29 17.32 -10.41
C TYR A 599 -15.22 16.30 -10.83
N PHE A 600 -14.22 16.05 -9.99
CA PHE A 600 -13.19 15.06 -10.30
C PHE A 600 -13.75 13.62 -10.32
N GLN A 601 -14.72 13.27 -9.47
CA GLN A 601 -15.42 11.98 -9.55
C GLN A 601 -16.12 11.78 -10.89
N LEU A 602 -16.78 12.82 -11.42
CA LEU A 602 -17.44 12.76 -12.72
C LEU A 602 -16.43 12.55 -13.86
N LEU A 603 -15.29 13.25 -13.85
CA LEU A 603 -14.20 13.01 -14.81
C LEU A 603 -13.67 11.59 -14.73
N ARG A 604 -13.43 11.08 -13.51
CA ARG A 604 -12.99 9.70 -13.29
C ARG A 604 -14.04 8.66 -13.69
N ALA A 605 -15.33 8.98 -13.57
CA ALA A 605 -16.41 8.09 -13.98
C ALA A 605 -16.51 7.95 -15.51
N GLU A 606 -16.29 9.04 -16.25
CA GLU A 606 -16.16 9.01 -17.72
C GLU A 606 -14.99 8.10 -18.14
N GLU A 607 -13.79 8.31 -17.58
CA GLU A 607 -12.61 7.47 -17.84
C GLU A 607 -12.84 5.99 -17.50
N GLU A 608 -13.52 5.71 -16.38
CA GLU A 608 -13.84 4.34 -15.98
C GLU A 608 -14.80 3.68 -16.97
N ARG A 609 -15.82 4.39 -17.43
CA ARG A 609 -16.76 3.88 -18.44
C ARG A 609 -16.03 3.53 -19.74
N GLU A 610 -15.16 4.41 -20.22
CA GLU A 610 -14.35 4.15 -21.42
C GLU A 610 -13.43 2.95 -21.25
N ARG A 611 -12.73 2.86 -20.11
CA ARG A 611 -11.88 1.72 -19.78
C ARG A 611 -12.67 0.41 -19.73
N LEU A 612 -13.83 0.40 -19.08
CA LEU A 612 -14.69 -0.78 -18.98
C LEU A 612 -15.21 -1.22 -20.35
N ASN A 613 -15.56 -0.30 -21.25
CA ASN A 613 -15.95 -0.63 -22.62
C ASN A 613 -14.86 -1.43 -23.34
N ILE A 614 -13.60 -1.03 -23.15
CA ILE A 614 -12.45 -1.73 -23.72
C ILE A 614 -12.26 -3.08 -23.02
N GLU A 615 -12.25 -3.13 -21.69
CA GLU A 615 -12.09 -4.38 -20.93
C GLU A 615 -13.17 -5.43 -21.28
N ILE A 616 -14.42 -5.00 -21.47
CA ILE A 616 -15.54 -5.85 -21.90
C ILE A 616 -15.28 -6.37 -23.31
N LYS A 617 -14.91 -5.50 -24.26
CA LYS A 617 -14.61 -5.90 -25.65
C LYS A 617 -13.45 -6.90 -25.70
N ARG A 618 -12.39 -6.67 -24.92
CA ARG A 618 -11.25 -7.59 -24.78
C ARG A 618 -11.68 -8.94 -24.23
N TRP A 619 -12.48 -8.95 -23.17
CA TRP A 619 -12.98 -10.17 -22.55
C TRP A 619 -13.85 -11.00 -23.52
N VAL A 620 -14.81 -10.37 -24.20
CA VAL A 620 -15.70 -11.06 -25.14
C VAL A 620 -14.94 -11.62 -26.33
N THR A 621 -14.03 -10.82 -26.90
CA THR A 621 -13.15 -11.28 -27.99
C THR A 621 -12.32 -12.47 -27.53
N TRP A 622 -11.70 -12.38 -26.34
CA TRP A 622 -10.88 -13.45 -25.80
C TRP A 622 -11.67 -14.74 -25.59
N MET A 623 -12.89 -14.68 -25.04
CA MET A 623 -13.71 -15.87 -24.82
C MET A 623 -13.99 -16.61 -26.13
N LYS A 624 -14.39 -15.88 -27.18
CA LYS A 624 -14.63 -16.45 -28.51
C LYS A 624 -13.35 -17.07 -29.07
N GLU A 625 -12.29 -16.28 -29.16
CA GLU A 625 -11.06 -16.72 -29.82
C GLU A 625 -10.35 -17.83 -29.03
N GLU A 626 -10.41 -17.83 -27.69
CA GLU A 626 -9.88 -18.92 -26.87
C GLU A 626 -10.69 -20.20 -27.07
N ARG A 627 -12.02 -20.12 -27.15
CA ARG A 627 -12.87 -21.28 -27.45
C ARG A 627 -12.49 -21.89 -28.80
N ASP A 628 -12.48 -21.06 -29.84
CA ASP A 628 -12.27 -21.50 -31.22
C ASP A 628 -10.84 -22.06 -31.38
N PHE A 629 -9.84 -21.40 -30.79
CA PHE A 629 -8.43 -21.86 -30.76
C PHE A 629 -8.29 -23.24 -30.09
N LEU A 630 -8.91 -23.45 -28.94
CA LEU A 630 -8.82 -24.73 -28.23
C LEU A 630 -9.59 -25.85 -28.95
N GLN A 631 -10.71 -25.54 -29.60
CA GLN A 631 -11.45 -26.49 -30.44
C GLN A 631 -10.63 -26.92 -31.66
N TYR A 632 -9.99 -25.98 -32.34
CA TYR A 632 -9.08 -26.27 -33.46
C TYR A 632 -7.97 -27.24 -33.04
N HIS A 633 -7.25 -26.93 -31.96
CA HIS A 633 -6.18 -27.80 -31.47
C HIS A 633 -6.69 -29.17 -31.01
N GLU A 634 -7.87 -29.23 -30.38
CA GLU A 634 -8.51 -30.50 -30.02
C GLU A 634 -8.79 -31.35 -31.27
N HIS A 635 -9.34 -30.76 -32.33
CA HIS A 635 -9.66 -31.44 -33.58
C HIS A 635 -8.41 -31.91 -34.33
N ARG A 636 -7.48 -30.99 -34.58
CA ARG A 636 -6.22 -31.27 -35.27
C ARG A 636 -5.47 -32.45 -34.62
N LEU A 637 -5.38 -32.45 -33.28
CA LEU A 637 -4.72 -33.54 -32.55
C LEU A 637 -5.46 -34.88 -32.65
N LYS A 638 -6.79 -34.88 -32.81
CA LYS A 638 -7.56 -36.11 -33.08
C LYS A 638 -7.26 -36.65 -34.47
N GLU A 639 -7.23 -35.78 -35.48
CA GLU A 639 -6.93 -36.15 -36.87
C GLU A 639 -5.49 -36.68 -37.04
N GLU A 640 -4.53 -36.11 -36.30
CA GLU A 640 -3.14 -36.58 -36.25
C GLU A 640 -2.95 -37.90 -35.46
N GLY A 641 -4.03 -38.53 -34.98
CA GLY A 641 -3.97 -39.77 -34.19
C GLY A 641 -3.44 -39.58 -32.76
N GLN A 642 -3.37 -38.35 -32.26
CA GLN A 642 -2.81 -38.02 -30.93
C GLN A 642 -3.90 -37.92 -29.85
N ALA A 643 -4.76 -38.94 -29.75
CA ALA A 643 -5.95 -38.94 -28.89
C ALA A 643 -5.67 -38.56 -27.42
N ALA A 644 -4.57 -39.03 -26.84
CA ALA A 644 -4.20 -38.69 -25.46
C ALA A 644 -3.90 -37.20 -25.27
N ARG A 645 -3.27 -36.54 -26.26
CA ARG A 645 -2.99 -35.10 -26.22
C ARG A 645 -4.25 -34.29 -26.47
N ALA A 646 -5.08 -34.71 -27.43
CA ALA A 646 -6.39 -34.12 -27.67
C ALA A 646 -7.26 -34.14 -26.41
N LEU A 647 -7.27 -35.24 -25.65
CA LEU A 647 -7.99 -35.32 -24.37
C LEU A 647 -7.50 -34.31 -23.33
N GLN A 648 -6.18 -34.03 -23.28
CA GLN A 648 -5.67 -33.01 -22.34
C GLN A 648 -6.08 -31.60 -22.76
N VAL A 649 -6.04 -31.30 -24.06
CA VAL A 649 -6.56 -30.01 -24.61
C VAL A 649 -8.06 -29.89 -24.35
N HIS A 650 -8.83 -30.96 -24.55
CA HIS A 650 -10.26 -31.00 -24.22
C HIS A 650 -10.51 -30.68 -22.74
N LYS A 651 -9.78 -31.33 -21.81
CA LYS A 651 -9.90 -31.04 -20.37
C LYS A 651 -9.59 -29.58 -20.04
N TYR A 652 -8.55 -29.02 -20.68
CA TYR A 652 -8.21 -27.61 -20.53
C TYR A 652 -9.31 -26.68 -21.08
N ARG A 653 -9.88 -27.00 -22.25
CA ARG A 653 -11.02 -26.28 -22.84
C ARG A 653 -12.24 -26.31 -21.95
N MET A 654 -12.60 -27.46 -21.41
CA MET A 654 -13.73 -27.60 -20.48
C MET A 654 -13.50 -26.83 -19.17
N GLN A 655 -12.25 -26.73 -18.72
CA GLN A 655 -11.90 -25.89 -17.57
C GLN A 655 -12.10 -24.40 -17.87
N GLN A 656 -11.60 -23.91 -19.01
CA GLN A 656 -11.73 -22.50 -19.40
C GLN A 656 -13.17 -22.11 -19.72
N GLY A 657 -13.87 -22.94 -20.50
CA GLY A 657 -15.25 -22.69 -20.94
C GLY A 657 -16.33 -22.88 -19.87
N ARG A 658 -15.96 -23.33 -18.66
CA ARG A 658 -16.90 -23.71 -17.61
C ARG A 658 -17.90 -22.60 -17.25
N PHE A 659 -17.49 -21.35 -17.35
CA PHE A 659 -18.30 -20.19 -16.95
C PHE A 659 -18.80 -19.36 -18.14
N TYR A 660 -18.59 -19.79 -19.39
CA TYR A 660 -18.92 -18.98 -20.56
C TYR A 660 -20.40 -18.62 -20.66
N GLY A 661 -21.32 -19.56 -20.39
CA GLY A 661 -22.76 -19.26 -20.36
C GLY A 661 -23.11 -18.19 -19.31
N LEU A 662 -22.57 -18.33 -18.10
CA LEU A 662 -22.75 -17.33 -17.03
C LEU A 662 -22.21 -15.95 -17.43
N HIS A 663 -21.07 -15.91 -18.13
CA HIS A 663 -20.52 -14.65 -18.64
C HIS A 663 -21.42 -14.02 -19.69
N GLN A 664 -21.92 -14.81 -20.65
CA GLN A 664 -22.84 -14.34 -21.70
C GLN A 664 -24.12 -13.75 -21.09
N ASP A 665 -24.76 -14.44 -20.14
CA ASP A 665 -25.97 -13.96 -19.49
C ASP A 665 -25.75 -12.61 -18.78
N ARG A 666 -24.63 -12.48 -18.06
CA ARG A 666 -24.28 -11.22 -17.36
C ARG A 666 -23.98 -10.09 -18.34
N LEU A 667 -23.27 -10.38 -19.43
CA LEU A 667 -22.96 -9.38 -20.46
C LEU A 667 -24.21 -8.91 -21.21
N LEU A 668 -25.15 -9.81 -21.50
CA LEU A 668 -26.45 -9.46 -22.10
C LEU A 668 -27.29 -8.58 -21.16
N LYS A 669 -27.24 -8.83 -19.84
CA LYS A 669 -27.90 -7.95 -18.86
C LYS A 669 -27.21 -6.58 -18.80
N LEU A 670 -25.88 -6.56 -18.81
CA LEU A 670 -25.08 -5.33 -18.83
C LEU A 670 -25.35 -4.48 -20.07
N SER A 671 -25.44 -5.09 -21.26
CA SER A 671 -25.68 -4.37 -22.51
C SER A 671 -27.06 -3.72 -22.62
N ARG A 672 -28.00 -4.11 -21.74
CA ARG A 672 -29.35 -3.54 -21.65
C ARG A 672 -29.46 -2.40 -20.65
N LEU A 673 -28.38 -2.06 -19.94
CA LEU A 673 -28.41 -0.98 -18.96
C LEU A 673 -28.54 0.39 -19.66
N PRO A 674 -29.43 1.28 -19.18
CA PRO A 674 -29.44 2.66 -19.61
C PRO A 674 -28.08 3.32 -19.37
N GLY A 675 -27.49 3.92 -20.41
CA GLY A 675 -26.15 4.52 -20.34
C GLY A 675 -24.99 3.57 -20.66
N PHE A 676 -25.26 2.29 -20.98
CA PHE A 676 -24.25 1.42 -21.57
C PHE A 676 -23.86 1.91 -22.97
N THR A 677 -22.57 2.11 -23.21
CA THR A 677 -22.01 2.63 -24.47
C THR A 677 -20.98 1.68 -25.09
N GLY A 678 -20.71 0.55 -24.45
CA GLY A 678 -19.78 -0.46 -24.92
C GLY A 678 -20.37 -1.38 -26.00
N SER A 679 -19.62 -2.42 -26.33
CA SER A 679 -20.05 -3.47 -27.25
C SER A 679 -19.76 -4.84 -26.65
N ILE A 680 -20.77 -5.71 -26.72
CA ILE A 680 -20.65 -7.14 -26.38
C ILE A 680 -20.45 -8.01 -27.63
N GLU A 681 -20.24 -7.40 -28.79
CA GLU A 681 -19.87 -8.15 -29.98
C GLU A 681 -18.37 -8.48 -29.91
N PRO A 682 -17.93 -9.68 -30.28
CA PRO A 682 -16.51 -10.00 -30.40
C PRO A 682 -15.81 -9.09 -31.43
N GLY A 683 -14.58 -8.67 -31.16
CA GLY A 683 -13.70 -8.00 -32.13
C GLY A 683 -12.70 -8.99 -32.76
N VAL A 684 -11.54 -8.48 -33.15
CA VAL A 684 -10.40 -9.27 -33.65
C VAL A 684 -9.20 -9.08 -32.71
N GLY A 685 -8.74 -10.14 -32.06
CA GLY A 685 -7.59 -10.08 -31.16
C GLY A 685 -6.28 -9.87 -31.93
N LEU A 686 -5.30 -9.20 -31.30
CA LEU A 686 -3.95 -9.01 -31.88
C LEU A 686 -3.04 -10.24 -31.71
N CYS A 687 -3.52 -11.32 -31.09
CA CYS A 687 -2.72 -12.51 -30.79
C CYS A 687 -2.38 -13.30 -32.07
N ARG A 688 -1.13 -13.18 -32.55
CA ARG A 688 -0.65 -13.83 -33.79
C ARG A 688 -0.78 -15.35 -33.79
N ILE A 689 -0.52 -16.01 -32.66
CA ILE A 689 -0.61 -17.48 -32.54
C ILE A 689 -2.07 -17.94 -32.75
N ARG A 690 -3.03 -17.20 -32.19
CA ARG A 690 -4.45 -17.49 -32.39
C ARG A 690 -4.90 -17.18 -33.82
N ARG A 691 -4.48 -16.05 -34.39
CA ARG A 691 -4.78 -15.72 -35.80
C ARG A 691 -4.29 -16.78 -36.76
N ALA A 692 -3.02 -17.19 -36.66
CA ALA A 692 -2.48 -18.24 -37.53
C ALA A 692 -3.26 -19.56 -37.42
N ALA A 693 -3.68 -19.96 -36.22
CA ALA A 693 -4.51 -21.14 -36.03
C ALA A 693 -5.93 -20.98 -36.62
N LEU A 694 -6.52 -19.80 -36.53
CA LEU A 694 -7.87 -19.48 -37.03
C LEU A 694 -7.90 -19.25 -38.56
N GLU A 695 -6.80 -18.80 -39.16
CA GLU A 695 -6.64 -18.57 -40.60
C GLU A 695 -6.34 -19.87 -41.38
N HIS A 696 -5.77 -20.89 -40.71
CA HIS A 696 -5.40 -22.17 -41.33
C HIS A 696 -6.41 -23.31 -41.14
N GLY A 697 -7.54 -23.08 -40.46
CA GLY A 697 -8.55 -24.11 -40.20
C GLY A 697 -9.88 -23.83 -40.88
N ASP A 698 -10.39 -24.80 -41.66
CA ASP A 698 -11.82 -24.93 -41.88
C ASP A 698 -12.47 -25.08 -40.49
N VAL A 699 -13.15 -24.03 -40.02
CA VAL A 699 -13.90 -24.07 -38.76
C VAL A 699 -14.94 -25.18 -38.92
N ALA A 700 -14.77 -26.28 -38.17
CA ALA A 700 -15.78 -27.34 -38.13
C ALA A 700 -17.15 -26.71 -37.84
N PRO A 701 -18.22 -27.11 -38.55
CA PRO A 701 -19.53 -26.52 -38.34
C PRO A 701 -19.88 -26.60 -36.86
N ALA A 702 -20.40 -25.49 -36.32
CA ALA A 702 -20.85 -25.41 -34.94
C ALA A 702 -21.68 -26.67 -34.64
N ALA A 703 -21.19 -27.54 -33.76
CA ALA A 703 -22.03 -28.60 -33.24
C ALA A 703 -23.24 -27.89 -32.62
N GLU A 704 -24.44 -28.18 -33.14
CA GLU A 704 -25.70 -27.67 -32.60
C GLU A 704 -25.67 -27.87 -31.09
N GLU A 705 -25.67 -26.77 -30.34
CA GLU A 705 -25.93 -26.83 -28.92
C GLU A 705 -27.32 -27.45 -28.72
N PRO A 706 -27.55 -28.25 -27.66
CA PRO A 706 -28.89 -28.69 -27.30
C PRO A 706 -29.65 -27.50 -26.68
N VAL A 707 -29.92 -26.46 -27.47
CA VAL A 707 -30.69 -25.27 -27.08
C VAL A 707 -32.12 -25.67 -26.71
N ALA A 708 -32.66 -26.73 -27.34
CA ALA A 708 -34.03 -27.20 -27.13
C ALA A 708 -34.31 -27.77 -25.72
N GLY A 709 -33.29 -28.16 -24.96
CA GLY A 709 -33.46 -28.68 -23.59
C GLY A 709 -33.48 -27.61 -22.50
N VAL A 710 -32.92 -26.43 -22.79
CA VAL A 710 -32.76 -25.35 -21.80
C VAL A 710 -34.03 -24.53 -21.67
N GLU A 711 -34.75 -24.27 -22.76
CA GLU A 711 -36.05 -23.58 -22.71
C GLU A 711 -37.13 -24.40 -21.96
N ALA A 712 -37.14 -25.73 -22.14
CA ALA A 712 -38.04 -26.62 -21.42
C ALA A 712 -37.72 -26.74 -19.92
N ALA A 713 -36.43 -26.71 -19.56
CA ALA A 713 -35.99 -26.69 -18.17
C ALA A 713 -36.23 -25.34 -17.48
N LEU A 714 -36.11 -24.23 -18.22
CA LEU A 714 -36.41 -22.87 -17.75
C LEU A 714 -37.90 -22.67 -17.50
N ALA A 715 -38.77 -23.22 -18.36
CA ALA A 715 -40.23 -23.19 -18.13
C ALA A 715 -40.64 -24.03 -16.90
N ALA A 716 -39.96 -25.16 -16.66
CA ALA A 716 -40.20 -26.00 -15.48
C ALA A 716 -39.67 -25.36 -14.17
N SER A 717 -38.54 -24.65 -14.23
CA SER A 717 -37.97 -23.94 -13.06
C SER A 717 -38.77 -22.67 -12.70
N ALA A 718 -39.24 -21.92 -13.69
CA ALA A 718 -40.09 -20.74 -13.48
C ALA A 718 -41.47 -21.10 -12.90
N ALA A 719 -41.99 -22.31 -13.21
CA ALA A 719 -43.21 -22.83 -12.60
C ALA A 719 -43.01 -23.30 -11.14
N ALA A 720 -41.79 -23.69 -10.76
CA ALA A 720 -41.46 -24.13 -9.41
C ALA A 720 -41.15 -22.96 -8.46
N GLU A 721 -40.50 -21.89 -8.94
CA GLU A 721 -40.16 -20.71 -8.13
C GLU A 721 -41.38 -19.85 -7.76
N ASN A 722 -42.50 -19.98 -8.48
CA ASN A 722 -43.75 -19.25 -8.16
C ASN A 722 -44.60 -19.91 -7.05
N GLN A 723 -44.15 -21.02 -6.45
CA GLN A 723 -44.88 -21.74 -5.39
C GLN A 723 -44.16 -21.82 -4.05
N THR A 724 -42.94 -21.31 -3.91
CA THR A 724 -42.23 -21.26 -2.62
C THR A 724 -41.67 -19.86 -2.38
N GLY A 725 -42.47 -19.02 -1.73
CA GLY A 725 -41.95 -17.84 -1.05
C GLY A 725 -41.15 -18.26 0.18
N GLY A 726 -40.00 -17.63 0.41
CA GLY A 726 -39.31 -17.69 1.69
C GLY A 726 -37.78 -17.71 1.61
N ASP A 727 -37.20 -16.61 2.10
CA ASP A 727 -35.95 -16.54 2.87
C ASP A 727 -34.60 -16.62 2.12
N ASP A 728 -34.16 -15.45 1.68
CA ASP A 728 -32.81 -15.07 1.32
C ASP A 728 -31.90 -15.01 2.57
N GLY A 729 -31.42 -16.19 2.96
CA GLY A 729 -30.41 -16.36 4.00
C GLY A 729 -29.11 -15.61 3.69
N GLY A 730 -28.99 -14.41 4.26
CA GLY A 730 -27.73 -13.70 4.43
C GLY A 730 -26.72 -14.58 5.17
N ALA A 731 -25.55 -14.76 4.57
CA ALA A 731 -24.44 -15.44 5.21
C ALA A 731 -23.99 -14.60 6.41
N GLN A 732 -24.40 -15.04 7.61
CA GLN A 732 -23.91 -14.55 8.88
C GLN A 732 -22.40 -14.76 8.95
N ASP A 733 -21.70 -13.66 9.26
CA ASP A 733 -20.31 -13.66 9.68
C ASP A 733 -20.16 -14.61 10.88
N VAL A 734 -19.22 -15.54 10.77
CA VAL A 734 -18.83 -16.41 11.89
C VAL A 734 -17.66 -15.73 12.56
N ASP A 735 -17.94 -15.10 13.70
CA ASP A 735 -16.96 -14.52 14.61
C ASP A 735 -15.93 -15.58 15.05
N ASP A 736 -14.65 -15.24 14.91
CA ASP A 736 -13.53 -15.90 15.60
C ASP A 736 -13.09 -14.96 16.73
N PRO A 737 -13.12 -15.38 18.01
CA PRO A 737 -12.91 -14.49 19.13
C PRO A 737 -11.41 -14.28 19.36
N SER A 738 -10.94 -13.05 19.16
CA SER A 738 -9.70 -12.60 19.78
C SER A 738 -9.76 -11.10 20.08
N ASP A 739 -10.02 -10.82 21.36
CA ASP A 739 -9.64 -9.68 22.21
C ASP A 739 -9.58 -8.25 21.65
N ASP A 740 -10.21 -7.35 22.42
CA ASP A 740 -10.15 -5.87 22.41
C ASP A 740 -11.24 -5.09 21.63
N GLU A 741 -12.51 -5.52 21.64
CA GLU A 741 -13.61 -4.69 21.11
C GLU A 741 -14.42 -3.88 22.15
N ALA A 742 -14.24 -4.11 23.47
CA ALA A 742 -15.07 -3.44 24.49
C ALA A 742 -14.63 -2.01 24.88
N ASP A 743 -13.41 -1.57 24.56
CA ASP A 743 -12.85 -0.29 25.05
C ASP A 743 -12.92 0.89 24.05
N THR A 744 -13.57 0.72 22.89
CA THR A 744 -13.53 1.74 21.82
C THR A 744 -14.87 2.40 21.48
N GLU A 745 -15.99 1.90 22.00
CA GLU A 745 -17.30 2.49 21.77
C GLU A 745 -17.48 3.79 22.58
N ALA A 746 -17.02 3.81 23.84
CA ALA A 746 -17.04 5.01 24.69
C ALA A 746 -16.11 6.15 24.21
N GLY A 747 -15.05 5.82 23.45
CA GLY A 747 -14.14 6.80 22.86
C GLY A 747 -14.66 7.47 21.59
N PHE A 748 -15.68 6.87 20.94
CA PHE A 748 -16.25 7.38 19.68
C PHE A 748 -17.32 8.44 19.93
N GLU A 749 -18.23 8.23 20.90
CA GLU A 749 -19.21 9.25 21.30
C GLU A 749 -18.54 10.49 21.89
N ALA A 750 -17.45 10.34 22.63
CA ALA A 750 -16.71 11.46 23.23
C ALA A 750 -16.02 12.39 22.20
N VAL A 751 -15.77 11.92 20.97
CA VAL A 751 -15.12 12.71 19.90
C VAL A 751 -16.15 13.42 19.02
N LEU A 752 -17.38 12.92 18.93
CA LEU A 752 -18.46 13.54 18.16
C LEU A 752 -19.32 14.50 19.01
N ASN A 753 -19.49 14.25 20.31
CA ASN A 753 -20.34 15.06 21.20
C ASN A 753 -19.75 16.44 21.57
N VAL A 754 -18.58 16.82 21.06
CA VAL A 754 -18.00 18.17 21.27
C VAL A 754 -18.58 19.20 20.28
N ALA A 755 -19.44 18.79 19.34
CA ALA A 755 -19.97 19.66 18.29
C ALA A 755 -21.48 20.02 18.38
N GLU A 756 -22.25 19.53 19.37
CA GLU A 756 -23.72 19.68 19.35
C GLU A 756 -24.36 20.43 20.55
N ASP A 757 -23.63 20.94 21.54
CA ASP A 757 -24.24 21.75 22.61
C ASP A 757 -24.17 23.27 22.31
N ARG A 758 -25.07 23.73 21.45
CA ARG A 758 -25.54 25.14 21.42
C ARG A 758 -27.03 25.17 21.10
N ASP A 759 -27.86 25.17 22.15
CA ASP A 759 -28.98 26.11 22.33
C ASP A 759 -29.74 25.78 23.62
N GLY A 760 -29.73 26.71 24.59
CA GLY A 760 -30.58 26.59 25.76
C GLY A 760 -30.18 27.44 26.97
N ALA A 761 -30.09 28.77 26.83
CA ALA A 761 -30.17 29.68 27.98
C ALA A 761 -30.59 31.10 27.59
N GLU A 762 -31.89 31.39 27.66
CA GLU A 762 -32.57 32.67 27.95
C GLU A 762 -34.08 32.36 27.82
N GLU A 763 -35.00 32.61 28.75
CA GLU A 763 -35.17 33.73 29.68
C GLU A 763 -35.81 33.26 31.00
N GLY A 764 -35.47 33.95 32.09
CA GLY A 764 -36.19 33.89 33.35
C GLY A 764 -37.33 34.90 33.41
N SER A 765 -38.29 34.59 34.31
CA SER A 765 -39.54 35.30 34.68
C SER A 765 -40.80 34.65 34.13
#